data_AF-A0A1V2PEU0-F1
#
_entry.id   AF-A0A1V2PEU0-F1
#
_cell.length_a   1.000
_cell.length_b   1.000
_cell.length_c   1.000
_cell.angle_alpha   90.00
_cell.angle_beta   90.00
_cell.angle_gamma   90.00
#
_symmetry.space_group_name_H-M   'P 1'
#
loop_
_entity.id
_entity.type
_entity.pdbx_description
1 polymer ?
#
loop_
_entity_poly.entity_id
_entity_poly.type
_entity_poly.pdbx_seq_one_letter_code
_entity_poly.pdbx_strand_id
1 'polypeptide(L)'
;MSVVDRTDLTVLLQHADPSWLPPVIPVRETRAVVVARLMDRHPSLVDDLVETATDALRLLYVLMDADPGLRTPPVRRRSLPRATRRVILSRLNRLPLEGLIEDLHRHKRAWKRMAENLHPFEYAGRYPTAAVAFALVRDTTLNPATSAHRAVLAEAAQHPLIRVEPVDVVARPSETAASGAVGPGDGDAPAADRAASAERVVAPDRAADRAAPADRAAPADRAAPADRAAPADRAAPADRVAPTGLAISSSAALAAPAGARLVTSTFASRVEGAFANGRPGMALDLLRQRPGELVRRLVHLARTLPADSHGVLVEALGTAVSDVSPVVLTAALGQVRTPPGDLRLFFPRGGTTRVWTTVDERDPLPSPLAAALAGVLVAELLRRASALPRLRRAFLDEELSNLAAPGSERGASSTWLRMTRGSAQPIPLDDELRLFLHWQQPPAQRIDLDLSVAVYDTDWRFVGLCDYTRLRFDQDALVHSGDLTSAPDPLGATEFVDLDLAAVRRVGGRYLLPVVFSYNNVPFDRLRRGFAGVMRRPSGLFDPSAVEDRFDLSGPAKILLPFGVDLETKQLRWYDVNLSAAGYRHSIAKYAGQLALLSAALEEVHGSGDRVSLWEVACWHAAARTDEVVVRCADGSVVGYVRSPDEDTTAFAHRLTTRREPDRVWDTDAAHRADFVAVLSADNLTPAPGATVYALHPRLLDPSDHNLIAAPALLSPLTPDARARLTTR
;
A
#
# COMPACT_ATOMS: atom_id res chain seq x y z
N MET A 1 -3.83 -14.43 3.53
CA MET A 1 -4.22 -15.76 4.05
C MET A 1 -5.26 -15.54 5.12
N SER A 2 -6.46 -16.05 4.91
CA SER A 2 -7.56 -15.96 5.88
C SER A 2 -7.21 -16.74 7.16
N VAL A 3 -7.97 -16.55 8.23
CA VAL A 3 -7.82 -17.35 9.47
C VAL A 3 -8.13 -18.83 9.18
N VAL A 4 -9.10 -19.09 8.30
CA VAL A 4 -9.49 -20.44 7.87
C VAL A 4 -8.34 -21.11 7.11
N ASP A 5 -7.82 -20.47 6.05
CA ASP A 5 -6.69 -21.02 5.26
C ASP A 5 -5.48 -21.35 6.15
N ARG A 6 -5.21 -20.50 7.16
CA ARG A 6 -4.10 -20.71 8.11
C ARG A 6 -4.33 -21.93 8.99
N THR A 7 -5.57 -22.14 9.40
CA THR A 7 -5.97 -23.25 10.26
C THR A 7 -5.86 -24.55 9.48
N ASP A 8 -6.42 -24.59 8.27
CA ASP A 8 -6.35 -25.73 7.37
C ASP A 8 -4.89 -26.09 7.04
N LEU A 9 -4.09 -25.09 6.65
CA LEU A 9 -2.67 -25.29 6.41
C LEU A 9 -1.93 -25.82 7.65
N THR A 10 -2.26 -25.32 8.83
CA THR A 10 -1.63 -25.79 10.08
C THR A 10 -1.95 -27.26 10.33
N VAL A 11 -3.17 -27.71 10.06
CA VAL A 11 -3.56 -29.13 10.18
C VAL A 11 -2.77 -29.99 9.19
N LEU A 12 -2.69 -29.58 7.92
CA LEU A 12 -1.94 -30.32 6.91
C LEU A 12 -0.44 -30.45 7.25
N LEU A 13 0.17 -29.37 7.76
CA LEU A 13 1.59 -29.35 8.09
C LEU A 13 1.97 -30.24 9.28
N GLN A 14 1.02 -30.64 10.14
CA GLN A 14 1.29 -31.58 11.23
C GLN A 14 1.80 -32.93 10.71
N HIS A 15 1.33 -33.34 9.52
CA HIS A 15 1.68 -34.62 8.89
C HIS A 15 2.63 -34.46 7.70
N ALA A 16 2.99 -33.23 7.33
CA ALA A 16 3.82 -32.97 6.16
C ALA A 16 5.30 -33.31 6.38
N ASP A 17 5.90 -33.86 5.32
CA ASP A 17 7.33 -33.97 5.11
C ASP A 17 7.82 -32.79 4.22
N PRO A 18 9.04 -32.25 4.42
CA PRO A 18 9.57 -31.17 3.58
C PRO A 18 9.56 -31.46 2.08
N SER A 19 9.62 -32.73 1.65
CA SER A 19 9.51 -33.12 0.24
C SER A 19 8.16 -32.78 -0.41
N TRP A 20 7.12 -32.53 0.39
CA TRP A 20 5.80 -32.12 -0.10
C TRP A 20 5.72 -30.62 -0.37
N LEU A 21 6.71 -29.84 0.09
CA LEU A 21 6.71 -28.41 -0.12
C LEU A 21 7.00 -28.09 -1.58
N PRO A 22 6.28 -27.13 -2.18
CA PRO A 22 6.60 -26.69 -3.53
C PRO A 22 8.02 -26.08 -3.54
N PRO A 23 8.71 -26.12 -4.69
CA PRO A 23 10.06 -25.58 -4.82
C PRO A 23 10.13 -24.08 -4.49
N VAL A 24 9.01 -23.37 -4.58
CA VAL A 24 8.88 -21.96 -4.16
C VAL A 24 7.57 -21.78 -3.42
N ILE A 25 7.62 -21.18 -2.23
CA ILE A 25 6.46 -20.67 -1.51
C ILE A 25 6.41 -19.15 -1.73
N PRO A 26 5.61 -18.64 -2.68
CA PRO A 26 5.68 -17.24 -3.10
C PRO A 26 5.20 -16.26 -2.01
N VAL A 27 4.20 -16.68 -1.22
CA VAL A 27 3.63 -15.86 -0.13
C VAL A 27 4.51 -15.96 1.11
N ARG A 28 5.13 -14.84 1.49
CA ARG A 28 6.08 -14.76 2.63
C ARG A 28 5.42 -15.10 3.97
N GLU A 29 4.15 -14.75 4.14
CA GLU A 29 3.35 -15.07 5.33
C GLU A 29 3.11 -16.59 5.45
N THR A 30 2.73 -17.23 4.34
CA THR A 30 2.56 -18.70 4.28
C THR A 30 3.88 -19.40 4.56
N ARG A 31 4.98 -18.90 3.97
CA ARG A 31 6.32 -19.43 4.20
C ARG A 31 6.72 -19.37 5.68
N ALA A 32 6.45 -18.25 6.35
CA ALA A 32 6.71 -18.12 7.78
C ALA A 32 5.92 -19.13 8.63
N VAL A 33 4.66 -19.41 8.26
CA VAL A 33 3.84 -20.44 8.92
C VAL A 33 4.42 -21.84 8.68
N VAL A 34 4.80 -22.16 7.45
CA VAL A 34 5.45 -23.45 7.11
C VAL A 34 6.73 -23.65 7.93
N VAL A 35 7.63 -22.67 7.94
CA VAL A 35 8.88 -22.75 8.71
C VAL A 35 8.60 -22.89 10.21
N ALA A 36 7.68 -22.09 10.76
CA ALA A 36 7.35 -22.15 12.19
C ALA A 36 6.83 -23.52 12.65
N ARG A 37 6.11 -24.25 11.79
CA ARG A 37 5.54 -25.57 12.11
C ARG A 37 6.51 -26.72 11.90
N LEU A 38 7.47 -26.58 10.99
CA LEU A 38 8.40 -27.66 10.64
C LEU A 38 9.80 -27.51 11.26
N MET A 39 10.20 -26.32 11.71
CA MET A 39 11.59 -26.06 12.11
C MET A 39 12.08 -26.87 13.32
N ASP A 40 11.19 -27.33 14.20
CA ASP A 40 11.57 -28.19 15.33
C ASP A 40 12.02 -29.58 14.85
N ARG A 41 11.46 -30.08 13.75
CA ARG A 41 11.84 -31.34 13.10
C ARG A 41 12.93 -31.14 12.03
N HIS A 42 12.92 -29.98 11.37
CA HIS A 42 13.75 -29.68 10.19
C HIS A 42 14.34 -28.26 10.29
N PRO A 43 15.34 -28.03 11.15
CA PRO A 43 15.89 -26.69 11.39
C PRO A 43 16.60 -26.08 10.17
N SER A 44 17.04 -26.90 9.20
CA SER A 44 17.64 -26.42 7.94
C SER A 44 16.68 -25.56 7.12
N LEU A 45 15.36 -25.76 7.26
CA LEU A 45 14.36 -24.96 6.56
C LEU A 45 14.46 -23.46 6.89
N VAL A 46 15.02 -23.10 8.05
CA VAL A 46 15.29 -21.68 8.35
C VAL A 46 16.36 -21.13 7.41
N ASP A 47 17.42 -21.87 7.13
CA ASP A 47 18.45 -21.47 6.18
C ASP A 47 17.94 -21.48 4.73
N ASP A 48 17.06 -22.43 4.39
CA ASP A 48 16.54 -22.60 3.03
C ASP A 48 15.45 -21.55 2.68
N LEU A 49 14.59 -21.19 3.63
CA LEU A 49 13.37 -20.41 3.36
C LEU A 49 13.36 -19.00 3.94
N VAL A 50 14.22 -18.69 4.93
CA VAL A 50 14.30 -17.34 5.53
C VAL A 50 15.39 -16.53 4.84
N GLU A 51 15.00 -15.80 3.80
CA GLU A 51 15.94 -15.04 2.96
C GLU A 51 16.33 -13.69 3.55
N THR A 52 15.43 -13.07 4.33
CA THR A 52 15.59 -11.70 4.84
C THR A 52 15.37 -11.62 6.34
N ALA A 53 15.81 -10.53 6.97
CA ALA A 53 15.48 -10.30 8.37
C ALA A 53 13.96 -10.09 8.52
N THR A 54 13.30 -9.42 7.57
CA THR A 54 11.83 -9.32 7.61
C THR A 54 11.15 -10.71 7.62
N ASP A 55 11.65 -11.69 6.87
CA ASP A 55 11.14 -13.07 6.94
C ASP A 55 11.38 -13.72 8.32
N ALA A 56 12.55 -13.49 8.92
CA ALA A 56 12.83 -13.93 10.29
C ALA A 56 11.88 -13.27 11.31
N LEU A 57 11.51 -12.00 11.10
CA LEU A 57 10.53 -11.30 11.92
C LEU A 57 9.13 -11.90 11.77
N ARG A 58 8.70 -12.27 10.55
CA ARG A 58 7.43 -12.97 10.33
C ARG A 58 7.40 -14.31 11.04
N LEU A 59 8.48 -15.09 10.93
CA LEU A 59 8.65 -16.35 11.66
C LEU A 59 8.49 -16.15 13.17
N LEU A 60 9.18 -15.16 13.74
CA LEU A 60 9.07 -14.81 15.15
C LEU A 60 7.63 -14.46 15.56
N TYR A 61 6.90 -13.72 14.72
CA TYR A 61 5.48 -13.41 14.98
C TYR A 61 4.64 -14.69 15.05
N VAL A 62 4.80 -15.60 14.10
CA VAL A 62 4.07 -16.88 14.12
C VAL A 62 4.41 -17.71 15.38
N LEU A 63 5.68 -17.77 15.77
CA LEU A 63 6.13 -18.50 16.96
C LEU A 63 5.57 -17.92 18.28
N MET A 64 5.07 -16.68 18.25
CA MET A 64 4.40 -16.03 19.38
C MET A 64 2.89 -15.89 19.17
N ASP A 65 2.30 -16.71 18.31
CA ASP A 65 0.87 -16.73 18.00
C ASP A 65 0.33 -15.36 17.52
N ALA A 66 1.15 -14.63 16.77
CA ALA A 66 0.80 -13.34 16.16
C ALA A 66 0.65 -13.43 14.63
N ASP A 67 0.15 -12.36 14.03
CA ASP A 67 -0.10 -12.31 12.59
C ASP A 67 1.21 -12.27 11.78
N PRO A 68 1.51 -13.25 10.90
CA PRO A 68 2.68 -13.22 10.01
C PRO A 68 2.68 -12.03 9.04
N GLY A 69 1.55 -11.36 8.85
CA GLY A 69 1.45 -10.10 8.09
C GLY A 69 2.08 -8.89 8.80
N LEU A 70 2.61 -9.05 10.03
CA LEU A 70 3.19 -8.00 10.87
C LEU A 70 2.22 -6.85 11.20
N ARG A 71 0.92 -7.06 11.01
CA ARG A 71 -0.13 -6.04 11.23
C ARG A 71 -0.42 -5.89 12.71
N THR A 72 -0.56 -7.02 13.39
CA THR A 72 -0.88 -7.07 14.82
C THR A 72 0.30 -7.64 15.59
N PRO A 73 0.89 -6.89 16.52
CA PRO A 73 1.94 -7.42 17.38
C PRO A 73 1.42 -8.54 18.30
N PRO A 74 2.28 -9.48 18.74
CA PRO A 74 1.93 -10.47 19.76
C PRO A 74 1.41 -9.79 21.04
N VAL A 75 0.27 -10.27 21.54
CA VAL A 75 -0.42 -9.76 22.74
C VAL A 75 0.37 -10.08 24.02
N ARG A 76 1.02 -11.25 24.06
CA ARG A 76 1.85 -11.70 25.19
C ARG A 76 3.22 -12.15 24.70
N ARG A 77 4.23 -11.95 25.55
CA ARG A 77 5.60 -12.40 25.28
C ARG A 77 5.72 -13.87 25.65
N ARG A 78 5.76 -14.75 24.65
CA ARG A 78 6.13 -16.15 24.84
C ARG A 78 7.65 -16.26 24.82
N SER A 79 8.24 -16.85 25.86
CA SER A 79 9.68 -17.12 25.88
C SER A 79 10.03 -18.15 24.81
N LEU A 80 11.00 -17.84 23.96
CA LEU A 80 11.50 -18.76 22.94
C LEU A 80 12.51 -19.75 23.55
N PRO A 81 12.49 -21.05 23.18
CA PRO A 81 13.53 -21.99 23.57
C PRO A 81 14.93 -21.53 23.12
N ARG A 82 15.97 -21.85 23.91
CA ARG A 82 17.37 -21.49 23.57
C ARG A 82 17.80 -22.02 22.20
N ALA A 83 17.35 -23.22 21.82
CA ALA A 83 17.62 -23.80 20.51
C ALA A 83 17.06 -22.92 19.38
N THR A 84 15.80 -22.52 19.48
CA THR A 84 15.13 -21.62 18.52
C THR A 84 15.82 -20.27 18.40
N ARG A 85 16.22 -19.65 19.53
CA ARG A 85 16.98 -18.39 19.53
C ARG A 85 18.28 -18.53 18.74
N ARG A 86 19.02 -19.62 18.99
CA ARG A 86 20.31 -19.89 18.33
C ARG A 86 20.15 -20.11 16.82
N VAL A 87 19.11 -20.82 16.38
CA VAL A 87 18.82 -21.03 14.96
C VAL A 87 18.52 -19.69 14.27
N ILE A 88 17.65 -18.87 14.86
CA ILE A 88 17.28 -17.56 14.29
C ILE A 88 18.48 -16.60 14.28
N LEU A 89 19.24 -16.50 15.38
CA LEU A 89 20.44 -15.65 15.44
C LEU A 89 21.53 -16.12 14.48
N SER A 90 21.73 -17.43 14.34
CA SER A 90 22.64 -18.00 13.35
C SER A 90 22.24 -17.59 11.94
N ARG A 91 20.93 -17.63 11.63
CA ARG A 91 20.43 -17.20 10.33
C ARG A 91 20.66 -15.72 10.09
N LEU A 92 20.26 -14.87 11.03
CA LEU A 92 20.47 -13.42 10.94
C LEU A 92 21.96 -13.07 10.77
N ASN A 93 22.85 -13.81 11.44
CA ASN A 93 24.30 -13.59 11.33
C ASN A 93 24.88 -13.87 9.94
N ARG A 94 24.23 -14.73 9.15
CA ARG A 94 24.67 -15.04 7.78
C ARG A 94 24.13 -14.08 6.73
N LEU A 95 23.23 -13.18 7.11
CA LEU A 95 22.71 -12.16 6.19
C LEU A 95 23.76 -11.06 5.96
N PRO A 96 23.82 -10.45 4.77
CA PRO A 96 24.65 -9.28 4.53
C PRO A 96 24.32 -8.16 5.53
N LEU A 97 25.35 -7.64 6.22
CA LEU A 97 25.16 -6.74 7.36
C LEU A 97 24.37 -5.47 7.02
N GLU A 98 24.64 -4.84 5.87
CA GLU A 98 23.91 -3.63 5.44
C GLU A 98 22.41 -3.91 5.29
N GLY A 99 22.04 -5.00 4.60
CA GLY A 99 20.64 -5.40 4.43
C GLY A 99 19.97 -5.79 5.74
N LEU A 100 20.70 -6.48 6.63
CA LEU A 100 20.24 -6.81 7.98
C LEU A 100 19.93 -5.54 8.79
N ILE A 101 20.84 -4.56 8.81
CA ILE A 101 20.67 -3.28 9.51
C ILE A 101 19.44 -2.54 8.98
N GLU A 102 19.28 -2.46 7.66
CA GLU A 102 18.16 -1.75 7.03
C GLU A 102 16.81 -2.37 7.36
N ASP A 103 16.69 -3.70 7.29
CA ASP A 103 15.46 -4.40 7.65
C ASP A 103 15.15 -4.29 9.15
N LEU A 104 16.18 -4.32 10.00
CA LEU A 104 16.03 -4.07 11.43
C LEU A 104 15.49 -2.66 11.70
N HIS A 105 16.02 -1.64 11.02
CA HIS A 105 15.52 -0.27 11.12
C HIS A 105 14.10 -0.11 10.56
N ARG A 106 13.80 -0.75 9.42
CA ARG A 106 12.45 -0.77 8.81
C ARG A 106 11.38 -1.22 9.80
N HIS A 107 11.73 -2.16 10.68
CA HIS A 107 10.85 -2.68 11.73
C HIS A 107 11.41 -2.40 13.15
N LYS A 108 12.04 -1.23 13.38
CA LYS A 108 12.79 -0.88 14.61
C LYS A 108 12.06 -1.24 15.89
N ARG A 109 10.79 -0.84 16.05
CA ARG A 109 9.99 -1.13 17.25
C ARG A 109 9.77 -2.64 17.47
N ALA A 110 9.44 -3.37 16.41
CA ALA A 110 9.24 -4.81 16.48
C ALA A 110 10.54 -5.55 16.84
N TRP A 111 11.65 -5.16 16.23
CA TRP A 111 12.96 -5.75 16.50
C TRP A 111 13.52 -5.41 17.89
N LYS A 112 13.33 -4.18 18.40
CA LYS A 112 13.67 -3.86 19.79
C LYS A 112 12.97 -4.81 20.76
N ARG A 113 11.68 -5.11 20.53
CA ARG A 113 10.94 -6.10 21.31
C ARG A 113 11.45 -7.53 21.11
N MET A 114 11.81 -7.91 19.88
CA MET A 114 12.34 -9.26 19.61
C MET A 114 13.72 -9.48 20.24
N ALA A 115 14.54 -8.44 20.33
CA ALA A 115 15.87 -8.51 20.94
C ALA A 115 15.81 -8.95 22.42
N GLU A 116 14.74 -8.58 23.14
CA GLU A 116 14.51 -9.00 24.53
C GLU A 116 14.28 -10.51 24.65
N ASN A 117 13.74 -11.17 23.61
CA ASN A 117 13.54 -12.63 23.59
C ASN A 117 14.72 -13.39 22.97
N LEU A 118 15.39 -12.80 21.98
CA LEU A 118 16.52 -13.43 21.29
C LEU A 118 17.82 -13.36 22.10
N HIS A 119 17.99 -12.34 22.95
CA HIS A 119 19.22 -12.07 23.72
C HIS A 119 20.48 -12.07 22.83
N PRO A 120 20.55 -11.21 21.79
CA PRO A 120 21.65 -11.23 20.82
C PRO A 120 23.04 -11.06 21.44
N PHE A 121 23.15 -10.29 22.53
CA PHE A 121 24.42 -10.03 23.22
C PHE A 121 24.94 -11.24 24.03
N GLU A 122 24.07 -12.16 24.48
CA GLU A 122 24.47 -13.42 25.12
C GLU A 122 25.30 -14.28 24.15
N TYR A 123 25.01 -14.18 22.86
CA TYR A 123 25.65 -14.95 21.80
C TYR A 123 26.59 -14.12 20.91
N ALA A 124 26.98 -12.91 21.33
CA ALA A 124 27.76 -11.99 20.48
C ALA A 124 29.09 -12.56 19.98
N GLY A 125 29.76 -13.41 20.77
CA GLY A 125 30.98 -14.09 20.32
C GLY A 125 30.74 -15.14 19.23
N ARG A 126 29.54 -15.71 19.14
CA ARG A 126 29.16 -16.73 18.14
C ARG A 126 28.44 -16.12 16.94
N TYR A 127 27.67 -15.06 17.16
CA TYR A 127 26.86 -14.37 16.15
C TYR A 127 27.15 -12.85 16.17
N PRO A 128 28.40 -12.44 15.87
CA PRO A 128 28.83 -11.06 16.02
C PRO A 128 28.13 -10.09 15.05
N THR A 129 27.91 -10.48 13.79
CA THR A 129 27.21 -9.68 12.78
C THR A 129 25.77 -9.36 13.22
N ALA A 130 25.06 -10.36 13.75
CA ALA A 130 23.73 -10.15 14.32
C ALA A 130 23.78 -9.20 15.53
N ALA A 131 24.75 -9.37 16.42
CA ALA A 131 24.92 -8.52 17.60
C ALA A 131 25.24 -7.06 17.24
N VAL A 132 26.05 -6.81 16.20
CA VAL A 132 26.30 -5.46 15.64
C VAL A 132 25.02 -4.82 15.14
N ALA A 133 24.23 -5.53 14.34
CA ALA A 133 22.95 -5.00 13.84
C ALA A 133 21.97 -4.68 14.97
N PHE A 134 21.92 -5.53 16.01
CA PHE A 134 21.11 -5.26 17.21
C PHE A 134 21.66 -4.10 18.05
N ALA A 135 22.97 -3.91 18.13
CA ALA A 135 23.56 -2.77 18.82
C ALA A 135 23.14 -1.45 18.15
N LEU A 136 23.21 -1.38 16.82
CA LEU A 136 22.77 -0.25 16.01
C LEU A 136 21.26 0.03 16.16
N VAL A 137 20.40 -0.95 15.93
CA VAL A 137 18.93 -0.72 15.99
C VAL A 137 18.46 -0.31 17.39
N ARG A 138 19.17 -0.76 18.44
CA ARG A 138 18.85 -0.45 19.85
C ARG A 138 19.51 0.82 20.36
N ASP A 139 20.41 1.43 19.59
CA ASP A 139 21.21 2.58 20.03
C ASP A 139 22.03 2.22 21.29
N THR A 140 22.64 1.03 21.30
CA THR A 140 23.27 0.43 22.48
C THR A 140 24.59 1.11 22.83
N THR A 141 24.71 1.56 24.08
CA THR A 141 25.99 2.02 24.62
C THR A 141 26.88 0.82 24.93
N LEU A 142 28.01 0.72 24.24
CA LEU A 142 28.97 -0.36 24.33
C LEU A 142 30.01 -0.07 25.42
N ASN A 143 30.32 -1.10 26.20
CA ASN A 143 31.34 -1.10 27.24
C ASN A 143 32.40 -2.17 26.90
N PRO A 144 33.63 -1.79 26.50
CA PRO A 144 34.67 -2.74 26.09
C PRO A 144 35.15 -3.67 27.22
N ALA A 145 34.74 -3.44 28.48
CA ALA A 145 35.02 -4.35 29.59
C ALA A 145 34.32 -5.71 29.44
N THR A 146 33.19 -5.80 28.72
CA THR A 146 32.47 -7.06 28.53
C THR A 146 32.93 -7.79 27.27
N SER A 147 33.04 -9.12 27.33
CA SER A 147 33.42 -9.96 26.18
C SER A 147 32.44 -9.81 25.01
N ALA A 148 31.14 -9.69 25.31
CA ALA A 148 30.09 -9.48 24.31
C ALA A 148 30.28 -8.18 23.53
N HIS A 149 30.55 -7.06 24.21
CA HIS A 149 30.74 -5.77 23.53
C HIS A 149 32.08 -5.71 22.79
N ARG A 150 33.13 -6.40 23.26
CA ARG A 150 34.36 -6.54 22.49
C ARG A 150 34.13 -7.26 21.16
N ALA A 151 33.33 -8.33 21.17
CA ALA A 151 32.96 -9.03 19.93
C ALA A 151 32.20 -8.10 18.97
N VAL A 152 31.25 -7.32 19.47
CA VAL A 152 30.51 -6.31 18.67
C VAL A 152 31.46 -5.26 18.09
N LEU A 153 32.37 -4.71 18.87
CA LEU A 153 33.33 -3.69 18.41
C LEU A 153 34.32 -4.26 17.38
N ALA A 154 34.83 -5.47 17.61
CA ALA A 154 35.76 -6.15 16.70
C ALA A 154 35.12 -6.47 15.35
N GLU A 155 33.85 -6.88 15.36
CA GLU A 155 33.08 -7.07 14.13
C GLU A 155 32.80 -5.73 13.45
N ALA A 156 32.30 -4.73 14.17
CA ALA A 156 31.99 -3.41 13.61
C ALA A 156 33.20 -2.76 12.91
N ALA A 157 34.41 -2.95 13.43
CA ALA A 157 35.65 -2.44 12.83
C ALA A 157 35.97 -3.03 11.45
N GLN A 158 35.38 -4.17 11.09
CA GLN A 158 35.54 -4.79 9.77
C GLN A 158 34.62 -4.16 8.70
N HIS A 159 33.71 -3.27 9.08
CA HIS A 159 32.68 -2.70 8.19
C HIS A 159 32.88 -1.19 8.00
N PRO A 160 33.34 -0.72 6.83
CA PRO A 160 33.69 0.69 6.60
C PRO A 160 32.56 1.71 6.81
N LEU A 161 31.30 1.27 6.69
CA LEU A 161 30.12 2.12 6.86
C LEU A 161 29.67 2.24 8.32
N ILE A 162 30.36 1.57 9.25
CA ILE A 162 30.06 1.64 10.69
C ILE A 162 31.16 2.46 11.35
N ARG A 163 30.74 3.47 12.10
CA ARG A 163 31.65 4.31 12.90
C ARG A 163 31.32 4.15 14.37
N VAL A 164 32.35 4.29 15.20
CA VAL A 164 32.24 4.29 16.66
C VAL A 164 32.30 5.74 17.11
N GLU A 165 31.23 6.21 17.72
CA GLU A 165 31.13 7.56 18.28
C GLU A 165 31.13 7.51 19.81
N PRO A 166 31.87 8.40 20.50
CA PRO A 166 31.75 8.54 21.95
C PRO A 166 30.34 9.04 22.30
N VAL A 167 29.78 8.55 23.41
CA VAL A 167 28.57 9.14 23.97
C VAL A 167 28.98 10.34 24.81
N ASP A 168 28.67 11.55 24.34
CA ASP A 168 28.81 12.74 25.18
C ASP A 168 27.94 12.59 26.42
N VAL A 169 28.58 12.50 27.59
CA VAL A 169 27.89 12.56 28.88
C VAL A 169 27.48 14.01 29.10
N VAL A 170 26.40 14.44 28.45
CA VAL A 170 25.70 15.63 28.92
C VAL A 170 25.05 15.24 30.24
N ALA A 171 25.63 15.73 31.34
CA ALA A 171 25.05 15.62 32.66
C ALA A 171 23.61 16.15 32.61
N ARG A 172 22.62 15.26 32.78
CA ARG A 172 21.28 15.69 33.16
C ARG A 172 21.40 16.36 34.53
N PRO A 173 20.89 17.58 34.75
CA PRO A 173 20.83 18.13 36.09
C PRO A 173 20.00 17.18 36.95
N SER A 174 20.58 16.71 38.04
CA SER A 174 19.92 15.92 39.05
C SER A 174 18.89 16.77 39.78
N GLU A 175 17.60 16.56 39.52
CA GLU A 175 16.58 16.91 40.49
C GLU A 175 16.72 15.95 41.67
N THR A 176 17.31 16.43 42.78
CA THR A 176 16.76 16.31 44.14
C THR A 176 17.69 16.91 45.20
N ALA A 177 17.03 17.65 46.10
CA ALA A 177 17.41 17.99 47.48
C ALA A 177 18.46 19.10 47.72
N ALA A 178 17.92 20.30 47.99
CA ALA A 178 18.42 21.14 49.09
C ALA A 178 17.22 21.57 49.95
N SER A 179 17.24 21.12 51.20
CA SER A 179 16.31 21.46 52.27
C SER A 179 16.94 22.54 53.15
N GLY A 180 16.18 23.57 53.48
CA GLY A 180 16.15 24.17 54.83
C GLY A 180 16.72 25.58 55.01
N ALA A 181 15.83 26.58 55.17
CA ALA A 181 15.72 27.45 56.37
C ALA A 181 14.55 28.48 56.27
N VAL A 182 13.51 28.24 57.08
CA VAL A 182 12.60 29.12 57.90
C VAL A 182 12.66 30.65 57.67
N GLY A 183 11.58 31.47 57.64
CA GLY A 183 10.12 31.40 57.92
C GLY A 183 9.57 32.87 57.94
N PRO A 184 8.40 33.24 58.53
CA PRO A 184 7.09 32.59 58.65
C PRO A 184 5.90 33.51 58.17
N GLY A 185 4.65 33.02 58.22
CA GLY A 185 3.46 33.88 58.35
C GLY A 185 2.18 33.41 57.64
N ASP A 186 1.31 32.73 58.40
CA ASP A 186 -0.18 32.73 58.43
C ASP A 186 -0.99 32.50 57.12
N GLY A 187 -2.03 31.68 57.05
CA GLY A 187 -2.81 30.94 58.03
C GLY A 187 -3.97 30.19 57.33
N ASP A 188 -4.49 29.19 58.02
CA ASP A 188 -5.81 28.53 57.91
C ASP A 188 -6.23 27.74 56.64
N ALA A 189 -6.11 26.41 56.80
CA ALA A 189 -7.07 25.37 56.35
C ALA A 189 -8.19 25.23 57.44
N PRO A 190 -9.22 24.32 57.39
CA PRO A 190 -9.35 23.06 56.63
C PRO A 190 -10.77 22.76 56.04
N ALA A 191 -10.93 21.96 54.99
CA ALA A 191 -11.10 20.49 54.85
C ALA A 191 -12.50 19.89 55.09
N ALA A 192 -12.78 18.84 54.28
CA ALA A 192 -13.82 17.80 54.37
C ALA A 192 -15.28 18.25 54.09
N ASP A 193 -16.23 17.46 53.59
CA ASP A 193 -16.39 16.01 53.61
C ASP A 193 -17.39 15.54 52.50
N ARG A 194 -17.43 14.22 52.32
CA ARG A 194 -18.33 13.40 51.51
C ARG A 194 -19.82 13.63 51.84
N ALA A 195 -20.70 13.44 50.85
CA ALA A 195 -21.90 12.60 50.99
C ALA A 195 -22.63 12.42 49.65
N ALA A 196 -23.00 11.17 49.38
CA ALA A 196 -23.96 10.76 48.38
C ALA A 196 -25.39 11.05 48.85
N SER A 197 -26.34 11.29 47.93
CA SER A 197 -27.75 10.89 48.05
C SER A 197 -28.45 10.96 46.70
N ALA A 198 -29.33 9.99 46.49
CA ALA A 198 -30.00 9.64 45.26
C ALA A 198 -31.43 10.21 45.17
N GLU A 199 -32.05 9.98 43.99
CA GLU A 199 -33.51 9.96 43.71
C GLU A 199 -34.24 11.33 43.70
N ARG A 200 -35.26 11.61 42.87
CA ARG A 200 -35.96 10.91 41.77
C ARG A 200 -36.93 11.92 41.11
N VAL A 201 -37.16 11.74 39.80
CA VAL A 201 -38.38 11.98 38.98
C VAL A 201 -39.07 13.37 38.99
N VAL A 202 -39.30 13.91 37.78
CA VAL A 202 -40.60 14.30 37.15
C VAL A 202 -40.37 15.44 36.13
N ALA A 203 -40.61 15.14 34.85
CA ALA A 203 -41.04 16.08 33.80
C ALA A 203 -42.60 16.02 33.74
N PRO A 204 -43.36 16.88 33.03
CA PRO A 204 -42.97 17.77 31.91
C PRO A 204 -43.67 19.15 31.91
N ASP A 205 -43.37 20.00 30.92
CA ASP A 205 -44.31 20.42 29.84
C ASP A 205 -44.03 21.84 29.26
N ARG A 206 -44.12 21.90 27.93
CA ARG A 206 -44.51 23.00 27.00
C ARG A 206 -43.82 24.37 26.92
N ALA A 207 -43.25 24.57 25.71
CA ALA A 207 -43.57 25.60 24.70
C ALA A 207 -43.47 27.10 25.04
N ALA A 208 -42.63 27.82 24.31
CA ALA A 208 -43.02 28.64 23.14
C ALA A 208 -41.95 29.70 22.80
N ASP A 209 -41.81 29.96 21.49
CA ASP A 209 -41.36 31.19 20.84
C ASP A 209 -40.08 31.90 21.28
N ARG A 210 -39.15 32.04 20.33
CA ARG A 210 -38.91 33.36 19.70
C ARG A 210 -38.01 33.28 18.47
N ALA A 211 -38.40 34.12 17.53
CA ALA A 211 -37.83 34.34 16.22
C ALA A 211 -36.39 34.86 16.20
N ALA A 212 -35.76 34.69 15.03
CA ALA A 212 -34.46 35.24 14.63
C ALA A 212 -34.37 36.77 14.73
N PRO A 213 -33.16 37.32 14.59
CA PRO A 213 -32.86 37.90 13.27
C PRO A 213 -31.46 37.59 12.72
N ALA A 214 -31.38 37.81 11.41
CA ALA A 214 -30.24 37.65 10.52
C ALA A 214 -29.19 38.76 10.62
N ASP A 215 -28.13 38.55 9.82
CA ASP A 215 -27.14 39.49 9.29
C ASP A 215 -26.05 40.05 10.20
N ARG A 216 -24.84 39.51 10.02
CA ARG A 216 -23.64 40.34 9.76
C ARG A 216 -22.70 39.67 8.75
N ALA A 217 -22.56 40.33 7.61
CA ALA A 217 -21.52 40.11 6.63
C ALA A 217 -20.24 40.91 6.95
N ALA A 218 -19.15 40.46 6.31
CA ALA A 218 -17.89 41.14 5.97
C ALA A 218 -16.69 41.01 6.94
N PRO A 219 -15.42 41.11 6.46
CA PRO A 219 -14.96 41.37 5.09
C PRO A 219 -13.86 40.41 4.55
N ALA A 220 -13.62 40.53 3.24
CA ALA A 220 -12.47 40.03 2.50
C ALA A 220 -11.22 40.95 2.62
N ASP A 221 -10.10 40.42 2.12
CA ASP A 221 -8.81 41.04 1.78
C ASP A 221 -7.87 41.51 2.90
N ARG A 222 -6.74 40.79 3.04
CA ARG A 222 -5.41 41.40 3.19
C ARG A 222 -4.34 40.64 2.42
N ALA A 223 -3.66 41.41 1.58
CA ALA A 223 -2.49 41.08 0.78
C ALA A 223 -1.25 40.71 1.62
N ALA A 224 -0.34 40.02 0.94
CA ALA A 224 1.01 39.65 1.38
C ALA A 224 1.90 40.85 1.74
N PRO A 225 3.02 40.61 2.44
CA PRO A 225 4.24 41.36 2.24
C PRO A 225 5.33 40.51 1.59
N ALA A 226 5.98 41.08 0.58
CA ALA A 226 7.22 40.60 -0.03
C ALA A 226 8.46 40.97 0.82
N ASP A 227 9.51 40.19 0.60
CA ASP A 227 10.95 40.43 0.74
C ASP A 227 11.54 41.07 2.01
N ARG A 228 12.36 40.29 2.71
CA ARG A 228 13.64 40.77 3.27
C ARG A 228 14.77 39.73 3.15
N ALA A 229 15.71 40.09 2.27
CA ALA A 229 17.15 39.89 2.24
C ALA A 229 17.83 38.89 3.22
N ALA A 230 18.69 38.07 2.61
CA ALA A 230 19.72 37.25 3.24
C ALA A 230 20.81 38.07 3.96
N PRO A 231 21.53 37.44 4.91
CA PRO A 231 22.95 37.71 5.13
C PRO A 231 23.81 36.61 4.50
N ALA A 232 24.78 37.05 3.68
CA ALA A 232 25.87 36.25 3.16
C ALA A 232 26.95 35.96 4.22
N ASP A 233 27.78 34.97 3.86
CA ASP A 233 29.14 34.68 4.32
C ASP A 233 29.39 34.18 5.75
N ARG A 234 29.56 32.84 5.84
CA ARG A 234 30.73 32.28 6.53
C ARG A 234 31.40 31.19 5.70
N ALA A 235 32.69 31.40 5.49
CA ALA A 235 33.61 30.65 4.67
C ALA A 235 33.69 29.14 4.99
N ALA A 236 33.92 28.38 3.93
CA ALA A 236 34.29 26.97 3.96
C ALA A 236 35.67 26.74 4.61
N PRO A 237 35.91 25.59 5.27
CA PRO A 237 37.24 25.06 5.37
C PRO A 237 37.57 24.20 4.13
N ALA A 238 38.75 24.46 3.61
CA ALA A 238 39.35 23.93 2.40
C ALA A 238 39.54 22.40 2.38
N ASP A 239 39.68 21.90 1.14
CA ASP A 239 40.14 20.56 0.75
C ASP A 239 41.19 19.97 1.69
N ARG A 240 40.94 18.72 2.11
CA ARG A 240 42.02 17.81 2.53
C ARG A 240 42.03 16.57 1.64
N VAL A 241 43.11 16.54 0.87
CA VAL A 241 43.65 15.48 0.02
C VAL A 241 43.50 14.09 0.65
N ALA A 242 43.07 13.12 -0.17
CA ALA A 242 43.03 11.71 0.16
C ALA A 242 44.43 11.15 0.49
N PRO A 243 44.61 10.30 1.51
CA PRO A 243 45.84 9.54 1.64
C PRO A 243 45.75 8.28 0.77
N THR A 244 46.69 8.21 -0.16
CA THR A 244 47.12 7.03 -0.89
C THR A 244 47.53 5.91 0.08
N GLY A 245 47.34 4.66 -0.37
CA GLY A 245 47.40 3.46 0.46
C GLY A 245 48.66 3.26 1.30
N LEU A 246 48.45 2.73 2.50
CA LEU A 246 49.47 2.11 3.34
C LEU A 246 48.84 0.88 3.99
N ALA A 247 49.49 -0.27 3.78
CA ALA A 247 49.13 -1.55 4.36
C ALA A 247 49.11 -1.45 5.90
N ILE A 248 47.98 -1.78 6.52
CA ILE A 248 47.85 -1.80 7.99
C ILE A 248 48.22 -3.20 8.48
N SER A 249 49.35 -3.25 9.18
CA SER A 249 49.80 -4.36 10.03
C SER A 249 48.82 -4.62 11.18
N SER A 250 48.55 -5.89 11.45
CA SER A 250 47.65 -6.38 12.49
C SER A 250 48.23 -6.20 13.90
N SER A 251 47.96 -5.09 14.60
CA SER A 251 48.08 -5.01 16.07
C SER A 251 47.53 -3.69 16.69
N ALA A 252 46.36 -3.21 16.27
CA ALA A 252 45.72 -2.04 16.92
C ALA A 252 44.24 -2.33 17.22
N ALA A 253 43.99 -3.25 18.14
CA ALA A 253 42.66 -3.45 18.70
C ALA A 253 42.32 -2.33 19.69
N LEU A 254 41.44 -1.41 19.26
CA LEU A 254 40.33 -0.84 20.04
C LEU A 254 40.66 -0.25 21.42
N ALA A 255 41.07 1.02 21.46
CA ALA A 255 40.76 1.90 22.58
C ALA A 255 39.45 2.66 22.28
N ALA A 256 38.32 1.93 22.21
CA ALA A 256 37.02 2.60 22.18
C ALA A 256 36.80 3.26 23.57
N PRO A 257 36.45 4.56 23.64
CA PRO A 257 36.19 5.21 24.92
C PRO A 257 35.07 4.48 25.68
N ALA A 258 35.16 4.44 27.00
CA ALA A 258 34.11 3.86 27.84
C ALA A 258 32.80 4.61 27.58
N GLY A 259 31.79 3.92 27.04
CA GLY A 259 30.55 4.53 26.61
C GLY A 259 30.58 5.01 25.16
N ALA A 260 30.76 4.09 24.21
CA ALA A 260 30.68 4.38 22.78
C ALA A 260 29.39 3.81 22.16
N ARG A 261 28.91 4.42 21.07
CA ARG A 261 27.81 3.91 20.25
C ARG A 261 28.27 3.64 18.83
N LEU A 262 27.62 2.68 18.19
CA LEU A 262 27.78 2.47 16.76
C LEU A 262 26.81 3.39 16.02
N VAL A 263 27.29 4.00 14.94
CA VAL A 263 26.47 4.73 13.97
C VAL A 263 26.77 4.22 12.57
N THR A 264 25.80 4.34 11.67
CA THR A 264 25.96 3.93 10.29
C THR A 264 25.09 4.77 9.36
N SER A 265 25.57 4.98 8.14
CA SER A 265 24.80 5.55 7.04
C SER A 265 24.18 4.43 6.22
N THR A 266 22.86 4.24 6.34
CA THR A 266 22.15 3.27 5.50
C THR A 266 22.21 3.64 4.03
N PHE A 267 21.97 2.69 3.12
CA PHE A 267 21.89 2.98 1.69
C PHE A 267 20.92 4.12 1.38
N ALA A 268 19.71 4.06 1.97
CA ALA A 268 18.71 5.12 1.81
C ALA A 268 19.23 6.48 2.28
N SER A 269 19.89 6.54 3.44
CA SER A 269 20.48 7.79 3.94
C SER A 269 21.55 8.35 3.00
N ARG A 270 22.38 7.47 2.41
CA ARG A 270 23.39 7.89 1.41
C ARG A 270 22.75 8.42 0.13
N VAL A 271 21.67 7.79 -0.36
CA VAL A 271 20.92 8.25 -1.54
C VAL A 271 20.23 9.59 -1.27
N GLU A 272 19.48 9.71 -0.16
CA GLU A 272 18.84 10.98 0.21
C GLU A 272 19.89 12.09 0.44
N GLY A 273 21.01 11.74 1.08
CA GLY A 273 22.14 12.65 1.25
C GLY A 273 22.70 13.13 -0.08
N ALA A 274 22.81 12.27 -1.09
CA ALA A 274 23.26 12.67 -2.43
C ALA A 274 22.29 13.68 -3.08
N PHE A 275 20.97 13.46 -2.99
CA PHE A 275 19.98 14.42 -3.48
C PHE A 275 20.01 15.75 -2.70
N ALA A 276 20.03 15.69 -1.37
CA ALA A 276 20.04 16.87 -0.51
C ALA A 276 21.27 17.76 -0.72
N ASN A 277 22.41 17.17 -1.10
CA ASN A 277 23.64 17.89 -1.39
C ASN A 277 23.77 18.29 -2.88
N GLY A 278 22.71 18.17 -3.69
CA GLY A 278 22.73 18.55 -5.11
C GLY A 278 23.63 17.67 -5.99
N ARG A 279 23.81 16.38 -5.63
CA ARG A 279 24.67 15.41 -6.34
C ARG A 279 23.86 14.24 -6.93
N PRO A 280 22.94 14.49 -7.88
CA PRO A 280 22.07 13.46 -8.45
C PRO A 280 22.85 12.36 -9.21
N GLY A 281 24.02 12.67 -9.79
CA GLY A 281 24.90 11.66 -10.39
C GLY A 281 25.39 10.62 -9.38
N MET A 282 25.81 11.06 -8.18
CA MET A 282 26.17 10.15 -7.09
C MET A 282 24.97 9.32 -6.63
N ALA A 283 23.77 9.89 -6.62
CA ALA A 283 22.55 9.14 -6.32
C ALA A 283 22.29 8.05 -7.37
N LEU A 284 22.48 8.34 -8.67
CA LEU A 284 22.38 7.35 -9.75
C LEU A 284 23.39 6.21 -9.56
N ASP A 285 24.65 6.51 -9.25
CA ASP A 285 25.70 5.50 -9.04
C ASP A 285 25.42 4.58 -7.85
N LEU A 286 24.85 5.11 -6.77
CA LEU A 286 24.35 4.30 -5.66
C LEU A 286 23.17 3.44 -6.10
N LEU A 287 22.18 4.03 -6.77
CA LEU A 287 20.95 3.35 -7.18
C LEU A 287 21.17 2.23 -8.20
N ARG A 288 22.19 2.32 -9.06
CA ARG A 288 22.59 1.24 -9.99
C ARG A 288 22.87 -0.08 -9.28
N GLN A 289 23.31 -0.04 -8.02
CA GLN A 289 23.59 -1.23 -7.21
C GLN A 289 22.30 -1.93 -6.73
N ARG A 290 21.15 -1.25 -6.81
CA ARG A 290 19.85 -1.76 -6.37
C ARG A 290 18.77 -1.46 -7.44
N PRO A 291 18.68 -2.28 -8.50
CA PRO A 291 17.80 -2.05 -9.67
C PRO A 291 16.36 -1.68 -9.30
N GLY A 292 15.77 -2.37 -8.32
CA GLY A 292 14.41 -2.08 -7.87
C GLY A 292 14.23 -0.69 -7.23
N GLU A 293 15.24 -0.17 -6.52
CA GLU A 293 15.20 1.18 -5.95
C GLU A 293 15.50 2.23 -7.03
N LEU A 294 16.38 1.94 -8.00
CA LEU A 294 16.61 2.78 -9.17
C LEU A 294 15.31 3.05 -9.92
N VAL A 295 14.57 2.00 -10.29
CA VAL A 295 13.31 2.14 -11.04
C VAL A 295 12.25 2.88 -10.23
N ARG A 296 12.19 2.68 -8.90
CA ARG A 296 11.27 3.43 -8.02
C ARG A 296 11.59 4.92 -7.92
N ARG A 297 12.84 5.31 -8.18
CA ARG A 297 13.31 6.70 -8.17
C ARG A 297 13.53 7.26 -9.57
N LEU A 298 13.13 6.53 -10.61
CA LEU A 298 13.41 6.87 -12.01
C LEU A 298 12.99 8.29 -12.37
N VAL A 299 11.75 8.65 -12.06
CA VAL A 299 11.20 9.96 -12.39
C VAL A 299 11.79 11.08 -11.54
N HIS A 300 12.25 10.78 -10.32
CA HIS A 300 12.98 11.77 -9.51
C HIS A 300 14.38 12.02 -10.07
N LEU A 301 15.09 10.96 -10.48
CA LEU A 301 16.37 11.06 -11.19
C LEU A 301 16.23 11.83 -12.51
N ALA A 302 15.22 11.50 -13.31
CA ALA A 302 14.94 12.16 -14.59
C ALA A 302 14.68 13.67 -14.47
N ARG A 303 14.21 14.13 -13.31
CA ARG A 303 13.98 15.57 -13.04
C ARG A 303 15.19 16.28 -12.44
N THR A 304 16.07 15.55 -11.76
CA THR A 304 17.16 16.15 -10.99
C THR A 304 18.51 16.06 -11.70
N LEU A 305 18.68 15.08 -12.58
CA LEU A 305 19.87 14.97 -13.42
C LEU A 305 19.89 16.08 -14.48
N PRO A 306 21.08 16.60 -14.82
CA PRO A 306 21.23 17.52 -15.93
C PRO A 306 20.96 16.81 -17.27
N ALA A 307 20.58 17.59 -18.29
CA ALA A 307 20.10 17.06 -19.56
C ALA A 307 21.12 16.19 -20.32
N ASP A 308 22.41 16.48 -20.17
CA ASP A 308 23.53 15.70 -20.72
C ASP A 308 23.66 14.30 -20.10
N SER A 309 23.14 14.12 -18.88
CA SER A 309 23.16 12.86 -18.13
C SER A 309 21.92 11.98 -18.39
N HIS A 310 20.96 12.44 -19.20
CA HIS A 310 19.76 11.67 -19.51
C HIS A 310 20.06 10.38 -20.28
N GLY A 311 21.02 10.38 -21.19
CA GLY A 311 21.44 9.15 -21.88
C GLY A 311 21.97 8.08 -20.92
N VAL A 312 22.76 8.52 -19.93
CA VAL A 312 23.33 7.67 -18.87
C VAL A 312 22.24 7.07 -17.98
N LEU A 313 21.16 7.82 -17.72
CA LEU A 313 19.99 7.32 -16.99
C LEU A 313 19.24 6.23 -17.78
N VAL A 314 19.02 6.44 -19.08
CA VAL A 314 18.33 5.48 -19.96
C VAL A 314 19.14 4.17 -20.06
N GLU A 315 20.46 4.26 -20.18
CA GLU A 315 21.36 3.09 -20.16
C GLU A 315 21.31 2.33 -18.83
N ALA A 316 21.36 3.08 -17.72
CA ALA A 316 21.25 2.50 -16.37
C ALA A 316 19.91 1.79 -16.17
N LEU A 317 18.82 2.36 -16.69
CA LEU A 317 17.51 1.73 -16.69
C LEU A 317 17.54 0.44 -17.54
N GLY A 318 18.06 0.49 -18.76
CA GLY A 318 18.16 -0.67 -19.66
C GLY A 318 18.89 -1.86 -19.04
N THR A 319 19.91 -1.60 -18.22
CA THR A 319 20.62 -2.65 -17.46
C THR A 319 19.82 -3.15 -16.26
N ALA A 320 19.11 -2.26 -15.58
CA ALA A 320 18.39 -2.57 -14.35
C ALA A 320 17.08 -3.35 -14.58
N VAL A 321 16.36 -3.09 -15.68
CA VAL A 321 14.98 -3.55 -15.85
C VAL A 321 14.83 -5.07 -15.80
N SER A 322 15.82 -5.84 -16.26
CA SER A 322 15.81 -7.33 -16.23
C SER A 322 15.65 -7.91 -14.83
N ASP A 323 16.04 -7.15 -13.81
CA ASP A 323 16.12 -7.58 -12.41
C ASP A 323 14.93 -7.08 -11.59
N VAL A 324 14.02 -6.35 -12.23
CA VAL A 324 12.94 -5.62 -11.57
C VAL A 324 11.60 -6.31 -11.80
N SER A 325 10.82 -6.41 -10.73
CA SER A 325 9.47 -6.98 -10.76
C SER A 325 8.57 -6.21 -11.75
N PRO A 326 7.71 -6.90 -12.52
CA PRO A 326 6.83 -6.26 -13.50
C PRO A 326 5.89 -5.23 -12.87
N VAL A 327 5.45 -5.43 -11.62
CA VAL A 327 4.64 -4.45 -10.86
C VAL A 327 5.37 -3.12 -10.66
N VAL A 328 6.70 -3.16 -10.53
CA VAL A 328 7.52 -1.95 -10.37
C VAL A 328 7.76 -1.28 -11.73
N LEU A 329 7.92 -2.07 -12.79
CA LEU A 329 8.03 -1.55 -14.15
C LEU A 329 6.75 -0.83 -14.57
N THR A 330 5.57 -1.42 -14.34
CA THR A 330 4.28 -0.79 -14.65
C THR A 330 4.04 0.46 -13.82
N ALA A 331 4.40 0.45 -12.53
CA ALA A 331 4.31 1.63 -11.67
C ALA A 331 5.25 2.76 -12.11
N ALA A 332 6.47 2.44 -12.58
CA ALA A 332 7.39 3.43 -13.11
C ALA A 332 6.92 3.98 -14.47
N LEU A 333 6.37 3.11 -15.33
CA LEU A 333 5.81 3.51 -16.62
C LEU A 333 4.65 4.50 -16.44
N GLY A 334 3.75 4.23 -15.49
CA GLY A 334 2.70 5.18 -15.11
C GLY A 334 3.28 6.53 -14.68
N GLN A 335 4.27 6.54 -13.77
CA GLN A 335 4.90 7.79 -13.31
C GLN A 335 5.63 8.56 -14.40
N VAL A 336 6.20 7.88 -15.40
CA VAL A 336 6.88 8.52 -16.55
C VAL A 336 5.86 9.21 -17.47
N ARG A 337 4.66 8.62 -17.63
CA ARG A 337 3.59 9.14 -18.47
C ARG A 337 2.80 10.25 -17.79
N THR A 338 2.52 10.12 -16.49
CA THR A 338 1.70 11.08 -15.75
C THR A 338 2.41 12.44 -15.65
N PRO A 339 1.91 13.49 -16.30
CA PRO A 339 2.41 14.83 -16.09
C PRO A 339 2.07 15.28 -14.65
N PRO A 340 2.81 16.26 -14.10
CA PRO A 340 2.37 16.99 -12.91
C PRO A 340 0.95 17.55 -13.09
N GLY A 341 0.13 17.40 -12.06
CA GLY A 341 -1.23 17.96 -12.00
C GLY A 341 -1.30 19.22 -11.15
N ASP A 342 -2.46 19.53 -10.61
CA ASP A 342 -2.66 20.50 -9.53
C ASP A 342 -2.28 19.89 -8.18
N LEU A 343 -2.63 18.62 -7.94
CA LEU A 343 -2.41 17.93 -6.67
C LEU A 343 -1.60 16.64 -6.80
N ARG A 344 -0.75 16.39 -5.81
CA ARG A 344 -0.05 15.13 -5.61
C ARG A 344 -0.67 14.33 -4.50
N LEU A 345 -0.85 13.04 -4.75
CA LEU A 345 -1.38 12.10 -3.79
C LEU A 345 -0.29 11.17 -3.25
N PHE A 346 -0.23 11.02 -1.94
CA PHE A 346 0.70 10.12 -1.27
C PHE A 346 -0.02 9.19 -0.33
N PHE A 347 0.43 7.93 -0.33
CA PHE A 347 -0.01 6.88 0.58
C PHE A 347 1.18 6.45 1.47
N PRO A 348 1.46 7.17 2.57
CA PRO A 348 2.53 6.85 3.50
C PRO A 348 2.37 5.44 4.10
N ARG A 349 3.50 4.84 4.48
CA ARG A 349 3.50 3.52 5.11
C ARG A 349 2.99 3.60 6.56
N GLY A 350 2.02 2.76 6.90
CA GLY A 350 1.72 2.40 8.29
C GLY A 350 0.24 2.32 8.63
N GLY A 351 -0.35 1.12 8.48
CA GLY A 351 -1.57 0.62 9.16
C GLY A 351 -2.90 1.34 8.90
N THR A 352 -2.94 2.65 9.06
CA THR A 352 -4.05 3.52 8.72
C THR A 352 -3.58 4.47 7.63
N THR A 353 -4.19 4.41 6.46
CA THR A 353 -3.80 5.19 5.29
C THR A 353 -4.10 6.67 5.54
N ARG A 354 -3.16 7.40 6.16
CA ARG A 354 -3.16 8.86 6.15
C ARG A 354 -2.82 9.30 4.75
N VAL A 355 -3.83 9.47 3.90
CA VAL A 355 -3.60 10.05 2.58
C VAL A 355 -3.11 11.48 2.79
N TRP A 356 -1.98 11.80 2.15
CA TRP A 356 -1.39 13.13 2.21
C TRP A 356 -1.43 13.74 0.82
N THR A 357 -1.90 14.98 0.74
CA THR A 357 -1.97 15.76 -0.50
C THR A 357 -1.12 17.02 -0.39
N THR A 358 -0.58 17.48 -1.51
CA THR A 358 0.13 18.75 -1.66
C THR A 358 -0.03 19.25 -3.09
N VAL A 359 0.17 20.54 -3.31
CA VAL A 359 0.26 21.12 -4.66
C VAL A 359 1.41 20.47 -5.43
N ASP A 360 1.21 20.20 -6.72
CA ASP A 360 2.25 19.68 -7.61
C ASP A 360 2.99 20.82 -8.34
N GLU A 361 4.12 21.26 -7.78
CA GLU A 361 4.94 22.32 -8.37
C GLU A 361 6.01 21.80 -9.36
N ARG A 362 5.91 20.54 -9.80
CA ARG A 362 6.94 19.93 -10.65
C ARG A 362 6.73 20.30 -12.12
N ASP A 363 7.83 20.35 -12.87
CA ASP A 363 7.75 20.40 -14.32
C ASP A 363 7.48 19.00 -14.93
N PRO A 364 6.77 18.95 -16.08
CA PRO A 364 6.69 17.75 -16.91
C PRO A 364 8.07 17.27 -17.36
N LEU A 365 8.22 15.95 -17.55
CA LEU A 365 9.45 15.43 -18.15
C LEU A 365 9.54 15.86 -19.63
N PRO A 366 10.75 16.14 -20.16
CA PRO A 366 10.91 16.36 -21.60
C PRO A 366 10.38 15.17 -22.40
N SER A 367 9.54 15.42 -23.41
CA SER A 367 8.88 14.36 -24.19
C SER A 367 9.86 13.31 -24.77
N PRO A 368 11.04 13.68 -25.31
CA PRO A 368 12.01 12.71 -25.79
C PRO A 368 12.54 11.78 -24.69
N LEU A 369 12.75 12.31 -23.47
CA LEU A 369 13.18 11.51 -22.33
C LEU A 369 12.07 10.58 -21.85
N ALA A 370 10.84 11.10 -21.71
CA ALA A 370 9.70 10.29 -21.31
C ALA A 370 9.46 9.12 -22.29
N ALA A 371 9.55 9.39 -23.59
CA ALA A 371 9.43 8.37 -24.64
C ALA A 371 10.55 7.32 -24.55
N ALA A 372 11.81 7.73 -24.37
CA ALA A 372 12.94 6.80 -24.23
C ALA A 372 12.80 5.90 -22.99
N LEU A 373 12.44 6.47 -21.84
CA LEU A 373 12.23 5.72 -20.60
C LEU A 373 11.05 4.74 -20.72
N ALA A 374 9.92 5.20 -21.28
CA ALA A 374 8.76 4.36 -21.52
C ALA A 374 9.07 3.21 -22.49
N GLY A 375 9.84 3.48 -23.55
CA GLY A 375 10.28 2.49 -24.51
C GLY A 375 11.07 1.35 -23.86
N VAL A 376 12.04 1.66 -23.00
CA VAL A 376 12.82 0.64 -22.26
C VAL A 376 11.92 -0.22 -21.36
N LEU A 377 10.98 0.39 -20.64
CA LEU A 377 10.07 -0.31 -19.73
C LEU A 377 9.12 -1.26 -20.48
N VAL A 378 8.52 -0.79 -21.58
CA VAL A 378 7.59 -1.59 -22.41
C VAL A 378 8.35 -2.71 -23.13
N ALA A 379 9.52 -2.42 -23.70
CA ALA A 379 10.34 -3.41 -24.39
C ALA A 379 10.72 -4.58 -23.46
N GLU A 380 11.06 -4.32 -22.20
CA GLU A 380 11.34 -5.40 -21.25
C GLU A 380 10.10 -6.26 -20.95
N LEU A 381 8.92 -5.66 -20.80
CA LEU A 381 7.67 -6.41 -20.56
C LEU A 381 7.31 -7.28 -21.78
N LEU A 382 7.46 -6.76 -23.00
CA LEU A 382 7.27 -7.52 -24.24
C LEU A 382 8.32 -8.63 -24.41
N ARG A 383 9.59 -8.38 -24.07
CA ARG A 383 10.66 -9.39 -24.11
C ARG A 383 10.32 -10.57 -23.18
N ARG A 384 9.83 -10.29 -21.97
CA ARG A 384 9.39 -11.34 -21.03
C ARG A 384 8.16 -12.09 -21.53
N ALA A 385 7.18 -11.38 -22.07
CA ALA A 385 5.99 -12.01 -22.62
C ALA A 385 6.32 -12.91 -23.83
N SER A 386 7.31 -12.52 -24.64
CA SER A 386 7.79 -13.28 -25.80
C SER A 386 8.48 -14.60 -25.42
N ALA A 387 8.98 -14.71 -24.19
CA ALA A 387 9.58 -15.94 -23.66
C ALA A 387 8.53 -16.94 -23.14
N LEU A 388 7.25 -16.56 -23.08
CA LEU A 388 6.15 -17.44 -22.68
C LEU A 388 5.67 -18.29 -23.87
N PRO A 389 4.95 -19.41 -23.62
CA PRO A 389 4.40 -20.22 -24.70
C PRO A 389 3.50 -19.41 -25.64
N ARG A 390 3.62 -19.70 -26.95
CA ARG A 390 2.77 -19.11 -27.98
C ARG A 390 1.31 -19.53 -27.80
N LEU A 391 0.43 -18.68 -28.29
CA LEU A 391 -1.01 -18.81 -28.27
C LEU A 391 -1.51 -18.89 -29.71
N ARG A 392 -2.54 -19.69 -29.97
CA ARG A 392 -3.22 -19.71 -31.27
C ARG A 392 -3.91 -18.37 -31.54
N ARG A 393 -4.63 -17.85 -30.54
CA ARG A 393 -5.39 -16.61 -30.62
C ARG A 393 -5.62 -16.02 -29.23
N ALA A 394 -5.68 -14.69 -29.17
CA ALA A 394 -6.10 -13.95 -27.99
C ALA A 394 -7.44 -13.24 -28.25
N PHE A 395 -8.35 -13.22 -27.28
CA PHE A 395 -9.60 -12.44 -27.32
C PHE A 395 -9.58 -11.43 -26.17
N LEU A 396 -9.65 -10.14 -26.49
CA LEU A 396 -9.49 -9.03 -25.56
C LEU A 396 -10.74 -8.14 -25.55
N ASP A 397 -11.00 -7.48 -24.43
CA ASP A 397 -12.06 -6.49 -24.27
C ASP A 397 -11.45 -5.11 -24.07
N GLU A 398 -11.85 -4.16 -24.91
CA GLU A 398 -11.31 -2.80 -24.91
C GLU A 398 -11.55 -2.09 -23.58
N GLU A 399 -12.69 -2.35 -22.93
CA GLU A 399 -13.08 -1.72 -21.66
C GLU A 399 -12.14 -2.06 -20.50
N LEU A 400 -11.23 -3.03 -20.66
CA LEU A 400 -10.11 -3.25 -19.75
C LEU A 400 -9.18 -2.02 -19.62
N SER A 401 -9.29 -1.03 -20.51
CA SER A 401 -8.58 0.25 -20.39
C SER A 401 -8.98 1.02 -19.14
N ASN A 402 -10.19 0.79 -18.64
CA ASN A 402 -10.71 1.43 -17.44
C ASN A 402 -10.21 0.76 -16.16
N LEU A 403 -9.55 -0.40 -16.25
CA LEU A 403 -9.02 -1.14 -15.11
C LEU A 403 -7.51 -0.93 -14.96
N ALA A 404 -7.07 -0.36 -13.84
CA ALA A 404 -5.66 -0.19 -13.55
C ALA A 404 -4.98 -1.53 -13.27
N ALA A 405 -3.80 -1.74 -13.87
CA ALA A 405 -2.98 -2.93 -13.63
C ALA A 405 -2.59 -3.04 -12.13
N PRO A 406 -2.53 -4.26 -11.57
CA PRO A 406 -2.21 -4.48 -10.17
C PRO A 406 -0.90 -3.81 -9.74
N GLY A 407 -1.01 -2.91 -8.75
CA GLY A 407 0.11 -2.21 -8.14
C GLY A 407 0.59 -2.86 -6.83
N SER A 408 1.65 -2.30 -6.23
CA SER A 408 2.09 -2.67 -4.87
C SER A 408 1.23 -1.99 -3.78
N GLU A 409 -0.09 -2.01 -3.93
CA GLU A 409 -1.01 -1.36 -3.00
C GLU A 409 -1.04 -2.15 -1.68
N ARG A 410 -0.73 -1.47 -0.57
CA ARG A 410 -0.77 -2.05 0.78
C ARG A 410 -1.95 -1.48 1.53
N GLY A 411 -2.68 -2.32 2.25
CA GLY A 411 -3.84 -1.90 3.05
C GLY A 411 -5.12 -1.65 2.24
N ALA A 412 -5.21 -2.21 1.02
CA ALA A 412 -6.49 -2.39 0.35
C ALA A 412 -7.31 -3.44 1.12
N SER A 413 -8.61 -3.22 1.25
CA SER A 413 -9.53 -4.16 1.88
C SER A 413 -9.61 -5.45 1.06
N SER A 414 -9.95 -6.58 1.69
CA SER A 414 -10.36 -7.75 0.91
C SER A 414 -11.68 -7.41 0.21
N THR A 415 -11.66 -7.41 -1.11
CA THR A 415 -12.83 -7.08 -1.93
C THR A 415 -13.19 -8.28 -2.79
N TRP A 416 -14.46 -8.33 -3.18
CA TRP A 416 -14.98 -9.44 -3.97
C TRP A 416 -14.44 -9.37 -5.41
N LEU A 417 -14.41 -8.17 -6.00
CA LEU A 417 -13.60 -7.87 -7.18
C LEU A 417 -12.28 -7.22 -6.72
N ARG A 418 -11.13 -7.85 -6.99
CA ARG A 418 -9.81 -7.31 -6.62
C ARG A 418 -9.39 -6.17 -7.55
N MET A 419 -10.17 -5.09 -7.58
CA MET A 419 -9.89 -3.90 -8.37
C MET A 419 -8.77 -3.07 -7.73
N THR A 420 -7.85 -2.61 -8.58
CA THR A 420 -6.79 -1.67 -8.18
C THR A 420 -7.39 -0.28 -8.00
N ARG A 421 -6.93 0.51 -7.02
CA ARG A 421 -7.39 1.91 -6.88
C ARG A 421 -7.25 2.67 -8.19
N GLY A 422 -8.25 3.48 -8.51
CA GLY A 422 -8.33 4.26 -9.73
C GLY A 422 -9.00 3.54 -10.89
N SER A 423 -9.17 2.21 -10.83
CA SER A 423 -10.02 1.49 -11.79
C SER A 423 -11.43 2.07 -11.80
N ALA A 424 -12.04 2.13 -12.97
CA ALA A 424 -13.38 2.66 -13.15
C ALA A 424 -14.28 1.70 -13.93
N GLN A 425 -15.58 1.84 -13.72
CA GLN A 425 -16.62 1.15 -14.48
C GLN A 425 -17.70 2.14 -14.92
N PRO A 426 -18.29 1.95 -16.11
CA PRO A 426 -19.40 2.77 -16.55
C PRO A 426 -20.63 2.56 -15.65
N ILE A 427 -21.27 3.66 -15.26
CA ILE A 427 -22.60 3.69 -14.63
C ILE A 427 -23.56 4.48 -15.54
N PRO A 428 -24.52 3.82 -16.19
CA PRO A 428 -25.68 4.47 -16.79
C PRO A 428 -26.45 5.32 -15.76
N LEU A 429 -26.85 6.52 -16.16
CA LEU A 429 -27.58 7.44 -15.27
C LEU A 429 -28.99 6.95 -14.93
N ASP A 430 -29.55 6.10 -15.77
CA ASP A 430 -30.89 5.53 -15.59
C ASP A 430 -30.89 4.29 -14.69
N ASP A 431 -29.71 3.85 -14.23
CA ASP A 431 -29.62 2.72 -13.31
C ASP A 431 -29.95 3.13 -11.88
N GLU A 432 -30.81 2.35 -11.24
CA GLU A 432 -31.01 2.38 -9.80
C GLU A 432 -29.81 1.72 -9.10
N LEU A 433 -29.11 2.49 -8.25
CA LEU A 433 -28.05 1.97 -7.40
C LEU A 433 -28.51 1.94 -5.95
N ARG A 434 -28.27 0.81 -5.29
CA ARG A 434 -28.48 0.68 -3.83
C ARG A 434 -27.18 0.39 -3.14
N LEU A 435 -26.75 1.30 -2.29
CA LEU A 435 -25.66 1.08 -1.35
C LEU A 435 -26.13 0.18 -0.21
N PHE A 436 -25.22 -0.62 0.33
CA PHE A 436 -25.48 -1.38 1.55
C PHE A 436 -24.27 -1.36 2.48
N LEU A 437 -24.54 -1.39 3.78
CA LEU A 437 -23.57 -1.56 4.86
C LEU A 437 -24.10 -2.62 5.81
N HIS A 438 -23.32 -3.67 6.08
CA HIS A 438 -23.66 -4.69 7.06
C HIS A 438 -22.53 -4.88 8.08
N TRP A 439 -22.88 -5.01 9.36
CA TRP A 439 -21.91 -5.31 10.40
C TRP A 439 -22.47 -6.16 11.53
N GLN A 440 -21.55 -6.77 12.29
CA GLN A 440 -21.81 -7.58 13.47
C GLN A 440 -20.85 -7.17 14.59
N GLN A 441 -21.41 -6.86 15.75
CA GLN A 441 -20.68 -6.43 16.93
C GLN A 441 -20.41 -7.60 17.89
N PRO A 442 -19.30 -7.59 18.66
CA PRO A 442 -19.10 -8.57 19.72
C PRO A 442 -20.04 -8.29 20.92
N PRO A 443 -20.40 -9.31 21.73
CA PRO A 443 -21.46 -9.18 22.75
C PRO A 443 -21.27 -8.05 23.77
N ALA A 444 -20.03 -7.72 24.12
CA ALA A 444 -19.70 -6.74 25.16
C ALA A 444 -19.42 -5.32 24.63
N GLN A 445 -19.59 -5.06 23.32
CA GLN A 445 -19.27 -3.78 22.73
C GLN A 445 -20.35 -3.38 21.72
N ARG A 446 -21.09 -2.30 22.02
CA ARG A 446 -21.92 -1.64 21.02
C ARG A 446 -21.03 -1.05 19.94
N ILE A 447 -21.34 -1.32 18.68
CA ILE A 447 -20.64 -0.73 17.54
C ILE A 447 -21.67 -0.07 16.64
N ASP A 448 -21.42 1.20 16.38
CA ASP A 448 -22.31 2.14 15.71
C ASP A 448 -21.61 2.56 14.41
N LEU A 449 -22.11 2.06 13.28
CA LEU A 449 -21.59 2.38 11.96
C LEU A 449 -22.67 3.11 11.17
N ASP A 450 -22.30 4.17 10.47
CA ASP A 450 -23.20 4.93 9.61
C ASP A 450 -22.84 4.69 8.15
N LEU A 451 -23.84 4.38 7.32
CA LEU A 451 -23.75 4.57 5.87
C LEU A 451 -24.11 6.02 5.53
N SER A 452 -23.32 6.68 4.71
CA SER A 452 -23.56 8.08 4.36
C SER A 452 -23.18 8.36 2.91
N VAL A 453 -23.81 9.35 2.29
CA VAL A 453 -23.49 9.81 0.94
C VAL A 453 -23.34 11.32 0.96
N ALA A 454 -22.19 11.82 0.51
CA ALA A 454 -21.95 13.24 0.30
C ALA A 454 -22.05 13.58 -1.19
N VAL A 455 -22.65 14.73 -1.52
CA VAL A 455 -22.83 15.23 -2.89
C VAL A 455 -22.06 16.52 -3.08
N TYR A 456 -21.28 16.60 -4.14
CA TYR A 456 -20.50 17.80 -4.52
C TYR A 456 -20.79 18.23 -5.96
N ASP A 457 -20.64 19.52 -6.23
CA ASP A 457 -20.74 20.08 -7.58
C ASP A 457 -19.42 19.88 -8.36
N THR A 458 -19.34 20.49 -9.55
CA THR A 458 -18.16 20.40 -10.43
C THR A 458 -16.90 21.03 -9.82
N ASP A 459 -17.06 22.01 -8.92
CA ASP A 459 -15.97 22.71 -8.25
C ASP A 459 -15.67 22.11 -6.86
N TRP A 460 -16.15 20.89 -6.59
CA TRP A 460 -16.05 20.21 -5.30
C TRP A 460 -16.67 21.00 -4.13
N ARG A 461 -17.62 21.91 -4.39
CA ARG A 461 -18.42 22.54 -3.34
C ARG A 461 -19.49 21.59 -2.87
N PHE A 462 -19.71 21.57 -1.56
CA PHE A 462 -20.68 20.70 -0.94
C PHE A 462 -22.12 21.11 -1.31
N VAL A 463 -22.85 20.20 -1.97
CA VAL A 463 -24.24 20.40 -2.40
C VAL A 463 -25.21 19.87 -1.35
N GLY A 464 -24.89 18.71 -0.76
CA GLY A 464 -25.75 18.08 0.24
C GLY A 464 -25.28 16.70 0.66
N LEU A 465 -26.10 16.04 1.46
CA LEU A 465 -25.83 14.70 1.97
C LEU A 465 -27.11 13.90 2.19
N CYS A 466 -26.93 12.59 2.31
CA CYS A 466 -27.88 11.65 2.87
C CYS A 466 -27.16 10.81 3.95
N ASP A 467 -27.58 10.92 5.21
CA ASP A 467 -26.99 10.22 6.37
C ASP A 467 -28.02 10.04 7.50
N TYR A 468 -27.61 9.51 8.65
CA TYR A 468 -28.47 9.30 9.83
C TYR A 468 -29.18 10.56 10.33
N THR A 469 -28.65 11.77 10.07
CA THR A 469 -29.29 13.05 10.44
C THR A 469 -30.31 13.52 9.41
N ARG A 470 -30.15 13.07 8.16
CA ARG A 470 -30.99 13.46 7.03
C ARG A 470 -31.16 12.27 6.09
N LEU A 471 -32.20 11.48 6.36
CA LEU A 471 -32.50 10.24 5.63
C LEU A 471 -32.96 10.46 4.17
N ARG A 472 -33.17 11.71 3.75
CA ARG A 472 -33.61 12.08 2.40
C ARG A 472 -32.90 13.32 1.89
N PHE A 473 -32.38 13.25 0.67
CA PHE A 473 -31.82 14.38 -0.06
C PHE A 473 -32.66 14.66 -1.30
N ASP A 474 -32.95 15.94 -1.52
CA ASP A 474 -33.77 16.47 -2.62
C ASP A 474 -34.94 15.55 -3.05
N GLN A 475 -36.04 15.62 -2.29
CA GLN A 475 -37.15 14.67 -2.38
C GLN A 475 -36.66 13.24 -2.10
N ASP A 476 -36.58 12.40 -3.14
CA ASP A 476 -36.13 11.02 -3.07
C ASP A 476 -34.89 10.78 -3.97
N ALA A 477 -34.13 11.83 -4.30
CA ALA A 477 -32.89 11.68 -5.07
C ALA A 477 -31.87 10.79 -4.35
N LEU A 478 -31.83 10.85 -3.02
CA LEU A 478 -31.19 9.86 -2.17
C LEU A 478 -32.13 9.49 -1.02
N VAL A 479 -32.26 8.19 -0.72
CA VAL A 479 -33.14 7.69 0.35
C VAL A 479 -32.42 6.67 1.23
N HIS A 480 -32.29 6.98 2.52
CA HIS A 480 -31.69 6.10 3.53
C HIS A 480 -32.75 5.21 4.18
N SER A 481 -32.42 3.95 4.48
CA SER A 481 -33.33 2.99 5.13
C SER A 481 -33.61 3.26 6.62
N GLY A 482 -33.06 4.34 7.19
CA GLY A 482 -33.00 4.57 8.64
C GLY A 482 -31.66 4.20 9.28
N ASP A 483 -31.48 4.63 10.53
CA ASP A 483 -30.24 4.55 11.32
C ASP A 483 -30.31 3.41 12.34
N LEU A 484 -29.42 2.43 12.21
CA LEU A 484 -29.31 1.29 13.10
C LEU A 484 -28.07 1.42 13.99
N THR A 485 -28.28 1.79 15.25
CA THR A 485 -27.16 2.15 16.13
C THR A 485 -26.50 0.98 16.89
N SER A 486 -26.92 -0.26 16.61
CA SER A 486 -26.37 -1.49 17.22
C SER A 486 -26.63 -2.72 16.35
N ALA A 487 -25.69 -3.67 16.38
CA ALA A 487 -25.71 -4.85 15.49
C ALA A 487 -25.35 -6.15 16.21
N PRO A 488 -26.18 -6.64 17.15
CA PRO A 488 -25.86 -7.84 17.93
C PRO A 488 -25.73 -9.09 17.06
N ASP A 489 -24.71 -9.89 17.35
CA ASP A 489 -24.57 -11.26 16.83
C ASP A 489 -25.78 -12.13 17.26
N PRO A 490 -26.26 -13.07 16.41
CA PRO A 490 -25.72 -13.48 15.12
C PRO A 490 -26.30 -12.71 13.91
N LEU A 491 -27.33 -11.87 14.13
CA LEU A 491 -28.06 -11.24 13.03
C LEU A 491 -27.30 -10.05 12.43
N GLY A 492 -26.63 -9.25 13.27
CA GLY A 492 -26.03 -7.99 12.84
C GLY A 492 -27.07 -6.91 12.52
N ALA A 493 -26.63 -5.88 11.80
CA ALA A 493 -27.46 -4.80 11.29
C ALA A 493 -27.08 -4.50 9.84
N THR A 494 -28.06 -4.03 9.06
CA THR A 494 -27.84 -3.61 7.67
C THR A 494 -28.54 -2.30 7.38
N GLU A 495 -27.81 -1.35 6.80
CA GLU A 495 -28.33 -0.08 6.29
C GLU A 495 -28.23 -0.03 4.77
N PHE A 496 -29.15 0.70 4.14
CA PHE A 496 -29.21 0.92 2.70
C PHE A 496 -29.36 2.39 2.35
N VAL A 497 -28.82 2.79 1.21
CA VAL A 497 -29.10 4.09 0.59
C VAL A 497 -29.37 3.90 -0.90
N ASP A 498 -30.56 4.29 -1.34
CA ASP A 498 -30.95 4.31 -2.75
C ASP A 498 -30.51 5.61 -3.41
N LEU A 499 -29.98 5.50 -4.64
CA LEU A 499 -29.45 6.61 -5.42
C LEU A 499 -30.20 6.73 -6.76
N ASP A 500 -30.90 7.85 -6.96
CA ASP A 500 -31.36 8.29 -8.29
C ASP A 500 -30.35 9.28 -8.86
N LEU A 501 -29.46 8.77 -9.71
CA LEU A 501 -28.35 9.54 -10.27
C LEU A 501 -28.82 10.65 -11.20
N ALA A 502 -29.90 10.42 -11.95
CA ALA A 502 -30.51 11.45 -12.80
C ALA A 502 -31.08 12.59 -11.95
N ALA A 503 -31.69 12.28 -10.79
CA ALA A 503 -32.19 13.29 -9.87
C ALA A 503 -31.08 14.08 -9.20
N VAL A 504 -30.03 13.43 -8.73
CA VAL A 504 -28.87 14.11 -8.13
C VAL A 504 -28.22 15.07 -9.13
N ARG A 505 -28.08 14.66 -10.40
CA ARG A 505 -27.55 15.54 -11.47
C ARG A 505 -28.42 16.77 -11.68
N ARG A 506 -29.75 16.61 -11.65
CA ARG A 506 -30.70 17.70 -11.88
C ARG A 506 -30.57 18.83 -10.87
N VAL A 507 -30.16 18.53 -9.65
CA VAL A 507 -29.94 19.51 -8.58
C VAL A 507 -28.50 20.00 -8.45
N GLY A 508 -27.69 19.79 -9.49
CA GLY A 508 -26.32 20.31 -9.58
C GLY A 508 -25.26 19.44 -8.93
N GLY A 509 -25.60 18.22 -8.49
CA GLY A 509 -24.62 17.24 -8.05
C GLY A 509 -23.83 16.67 -9.23
N ARG A 510 -22.50 16.62 -9.12
CA ARG A 510 -21.62 15.91 -10.05
C ARG A 510 -20.98 14.70 -9.37
N TYR A 511 -20.42 14.87 -8.18
CA TYR A 511 -19.70 13.82 -7.48
C TYR A 511 -20.52 13.27 -6.31
N LEU A 512 -20.67 11.96 -6.24
CA LEU A 512 -21.28 11.26 -5.10
C LEU A 512 -20.23 10.42 -4.41
N LEU A 513 -20.08 10.63 -3.10
CA LEU A 513 -19.13 9.94 -2.27
C LEU A 513 -19.87 9.15 -1.18
N PRO A 514 -20.10 7.85 -1.39
CA PRO A 514 -20.44 6.94 -0.30
C PRO A 514 -19.32 6.93 0.74
N VAL A 515 -19.67 6.93 2.02
CA VAL A 515 -18.71 6.85 3.12
C VAL A 515 -19.31 6.00 4.23
N VAL A 516 -18.51 5.10 4.79
CA VAL A 516 -18.86 4.37 6.01
C VAL A 516 -18.10 4.99 7.17
N PHE A 517 -18.80 5.46 8.18
CA PHE A 517 -18.21 5.99 9.41
C PHE A 517 -18.39 4.99 10.56
N SER A 518 -17.40 4.86 11.44
CA SER A 518 -17.63 4.33 12.78
C SER A 518 -17.94 5.49 13.72
N TYR A 519 -19.23 5.76 13.94
CA TYR A 519 -19.71 6.87 14.77
C TYR A 519 -19.06 6.88 16.15
N ASN A 520 -19.06 5.72 16.83
CA ASN A 520 -18.53 5.57 18.18
C ASN A 520 -17.03 5.21 18.22
N ASN A 521 -16.29 5.51 17.14
CA ASN A 521 -14.84 5.51 17.06
C ASN A 521 -14.18 4.12 17.28
N VAL A 522 -14.88 3.06 16.89
CA VAL A 522 -14.41 1.68 16.99
C VAL A 522 -13.69 1.29 15.69
N PRO A 523 -12.44 0.81 15.74
CA PRO A 523 -11.75 0.34 14.55
C PRO A 523 -12.45 -0.86 13.90
N PHE A 524 -12.40 -0.95 12.57
CA PHE A 524 -13.04 -2.04 11.83
C PHE A 524 -12.51 -3.43 12.19
N ASP A 525 -11.24 -3.56 12.62
CA ASP A 525 -10.67 -4.82 13.12
C ASP A 525 -11.27 -5.34 14.45
N ARG A 526 -12.16 -4.57 15.09
CA ARG A 526 -12.94 -5.00 16.26
C ARG A 526 -14.31 -5.57 15.91
N LEU A 527 -14.73 -5.48 14.65
CA LEU A 527 -15.96 -6.09 14.17
C LEU A 527 -15.82 -7.61 14.14
N ARG A 528 -16.90 -8.35 14.43
CA ARG A 528 -16.95 -9.79 14.11
C ARG A 528 -17.04 -10.01 12.61
N ARG A 529 -17.82 -9.16 11.94
CA ARG A 529 -18.02 -9.10 10.50
C ARG A 529 -18.40 -7.68 10.15
N GLY A 530 -17.93 -7.17 9.02
CA GLY A 530 -18.28 -5.85 8.52
C GLY A 530 -17.94 -5.73 7.05
N PHE A 531 -18.88 -5.25 6.25
CA PHE A 531 -18.66 -4.98 4.84
C PHE A 531 -19.66 -3.96 4.31
N ALA A 532 -19.30 -3.25 3.25
CA ALA A 532 -20.18 -2.36 2.51
C ALA A 532 -20.08 -2.65 1.02
N GLY A 533 -21.02 -2.16 0.22
CA GLY A 533 -21.01 -2.40 -1.22
C GLY A 533 -22.11 -1.67 -1.95
N VAL A 534 -22.25 -2.01 -3.23
CA VAL A 534 -23.25 -1.45 -4.14
C VAL A 534 -23.93 -2.57 -4.92
N MET A 535 -25.24 -2.46 -5.05
CA MET A 535 -26.07 -3.26 -5.93
C MET A 535 -26.56 -2.41 -7.09
N ARG A 536 -26.69 -3.02 -8.26
CA ARG A 536 -27.19 -2.38 -9.47
C ARG A 536 -28.49 -3.03 -9.90
N ARG A 537 -29.55 -2.22 -10.05
CA ARG A 537 -30.91 -2.67 -10.38
C ARG A 537 -31.37 -3.86 -9.51
N PRO A 538 -31.24 -3.78 -8.16
CA PRO A 538 -31.58 -4.89 -7.28
C PRO A 538 -33.08 -5.19 -7.28
N SER A 539 -33.44 -6.47 -7.10
CA SER A 539 -34.81 -6.87 -6.78
C SER A 539 -35.03 -7.01 -5.27
N GLY A 540 -36.13 -6.44 -4.75
CA GLY A 540 -36.42 -6.48 -3.32
C GLY A 540 -35.44 -5.64 -2.48
N LEU A 541 -35.22 -5.98 -1.20
CA LEU A 541 -34.38 -5.19 -0.30
C LEU A 541 -32.87 -5.47 -0.51
N PHE A 542 -32.49 -6.75 -0.58
CA PHE A 542 -31.12 -7.19 -0.84
C PHE A 542 -31.12 -8.32 -1.87
N ASP A 543 -30.41 -8.10 -2.97
CA ASP A 543 -30.31 -9.03 -4.10
C ASP A 543 -28.85 -9.44 -4.28
N PRO A 544 -28.45 -10.65 -3.83
CA PRO A 544 -27.07 -11.13 -3.97
C PRO A 544 -26.57 -11.18 -5.42
N SER A 545 -27.48 -11.35 -6.39
CA SER A 545 -27.12 -11.40 -7.81
C SER A 545 -26.84 -10.00 -8.37
N ALA A 546 -27.48 -8.98 -7.82
CA ALA A 546 -27.29 -7.58 -8.18
C ALA A 546 -26.06 -6.92 -7.52
N VAL A 547 -25.39 -7.59 -6.57
CA VAL A 547 -24.16 -7.07 -5.96
C VAL A 547 -23.07 -6.96 -7.04
N GLU A 548 -22.71 -5.72 -7.35
CA GLU A 548 -21.59 -5.40 -8.25
C GLU A 548 -20.27 -5.53 -7.52
N ASP A 549 -20.18 -4.93 -6.32
CA ASP A 549 -18.98 -5.06 -5.49
C ASP A 549 -19.24 -4.98 -3.98
N ARG A 550 -18.26 -5.46 -3.24
CA ARG A 550 -18.21 -5.51 -1.79
C ARG A 550 -16.80 -5.21 -1.27
N PHE A 551 -16.76 -4.35 -0.26
CA PHE A 551 -15.60 -3.92 0.49
C PHE A 551 -15.67 -4.46 1.91
N ASP A 552 -14.74 -5.32 2.31
CA ASP A 552 -14.66 -5.74 3.71
C ASP A 552 -14.11 -4.60 4.60
N LEU A 553 -14.80 -4.34 5.71
CA LEU A 553 -14.32 -3.42 6.73
C LEU A 553 -13.24 -4.12 7.54
N SER A 554 -11.99 -3.66 7.42
CA SER A 554 -10.86 -4.31 8.06
C SER A 554 -9.77 -3.34 8.51
N GLY A 555 -8.97 -3.80 9.48
CA GLY A 555 -7.82 -3.04 9.97
C GLY A 555 -8.18 -1.93 10.97
N PRO A 556 -7.18 -1.11 11.34
CA PRO A 556 -7.32 -0.10 12.39
C PRO A 556 -8.07 1.18 11.94
N ALA A 557 -8.62 1.18 10.72
CA ALA A 557 -9.37 2.29 10.17
C ALA A 557 -10.76 2.42 10.80
N LYS A 558 -11.37 3.59 10.65
CA LYS A 558 -12.68 3.94 11.22
C LYS A 558 -13.60 4.62 10.22
N ILE A 559 -13.07 4.90 9.03
CA ILE A 559 -13.77 5.54 7.94
C ILE A 559 -13.32 4.83 6.69
N LEU A 560 -14.27 4.36 5.89
CA LEU A 560 -14.03 3.81 4.56
C LEU A 560 -14.67 4.73 3.53
N LEU A 561 -13.87 5.16 2.55
CA LEU A 561 -14.33 5.76 1.31
C LEU A 561 -14.14 4.71 0.20
N PRO A 562 -15.19 3.93 -0.14
CA PRO A 562 -15.08 2.78 -1.03
C PRO A 562 -14.87 3.18 -2.49
N PHE A 563 -15.67 4.12 -3.01
CA PHE A 563 -15.62 4.59 -4.38
C PHE A 563 -16.20 6.01 -4.49
N GLY A 564 -16.03 6.64 -5.64
CA GLY A 564 -16.73 7.86 -6.04
C GLY A 564 -17.52 7.63 -7.31
N VAL A 565 -18.62 8.35 -7.48
CA VAL A 565 -19.38 8.39 -8.74
C VAL A 565 -19.25 9.78 -9.33
N ASP A 566 -18.81 9.88 -10.58
CA ASP A 566 -18.81 11.12 -11.36
C ASP A 566 -19.93 11.04 -12.41
N LEU A 567 -20.96 11.88 -12.24
CA LEU A 567 -22.15 11.92 -13.10
C LEU A 567 -21.93 12.62 -14.44
N GLU A 568 -20.82 13.35 -14.59
CA GLU A 568 -20.44 13.95 -15.86
C GLU A 568 -19.79 12.90 -16.77
N THR A 569 -18.78 12.19 -16.25
CA THR A 569 -18.10 11.10 -16.97
C THR A 569 -18.88 9.79 -16.94
N LYS A 570 -19.92 9.69 -16.09
CA LYS A 570 -20.78 8.51 -15.90
C LYS A 570 -19.98 7.28 -15.45
N GLN A 571 -19.07 7.49 -14.50
CA GLN A 571 -18.17 6.44 -14.01
C GLN A 571 -18.27 6.25 -12.50
N LEU A 572 -18.24 4.99 -12.07
CA LEU A 572 -17.82 4.61 -10.72
C LEU A 572 -16.31 4.50 -10.71
N ARG A 573 -15.61 5.22 -9.85
CA ARG A 573 -14.17 5.06 -9.64
C ARG A 573 -13.85 4.43 -8.30
N TRP A 574 -13.06 3.37 -8.36
CA TRP A 574 -12.59 2.62 -7.20
C TRP A 574 -11.59 3.43 -6.37
N TYR A 575 -11.91 3.70 -5.11
CA TYR A 575 -11.04 4.43 -4.19
C TYR A 575 -10.42 3.52 -3.14
N ASP A 576 -11.22 2.68 -2.48
CA ASP A 576 -10.84 1.80 -1.35
C ASP A 576 -9.84 2.47 -0.38
N VAL A 577 -10.24 3.65 0.12
CA VAL A 577 -9.43 4.47 1.03
C VAL A 577 -9.93 4.34 2.46
N ASN A 578 -9.04 3.80 3.30
CA ASN A 578 -9.24 3.66 4.73
C ASN A 578 -8.62 4.83 5.50
N LEU A 579 -9.43 5.72 6.07
CA LEU A 579 -8.93 6.92 6.75
C LEU A 579 -8.81 6.71 8.27
N SER A 580 -7.71 7.23 8.84
CA SER A 580 -7.58 7.38 10.29
C SER A 580 -8.36 8.59 10.77
N ALA A 581 -9.15 8.42 11.82
CA ALA A 581 -9.88 9.50 12.47
C ALA A 581 -9.63 9.54 13.98
N ALA A 582 -9.57 10.76 14.52
CA ALA A 582 -9.43 11.05 15.94
C ALA A 582 -10.71 11.70 16.49
N GLY A 583 -10.98 11.47 17.78
CA GLY A 583 -12.25 11.86 18.42
C GLY A 583 -13.39 10.88 18.13
N TYR A 584 -14.61 11.26 18.53
CA TYR A 584 -15.85 10.49 18.35
C TYR A 584 -16.80 11.22 17.40
N ARG A 585 -17.94 10.59 17.07
CA ARG A 585 -19.02 11.13 16.24
C ARG A 585 -18.53 11.52 14.85
N HIS A 586 -17.92 10.55 14.16
CA HIS A 586 -17.48 10.77 12.79
C HIS A 586 -18.71 10.89 11.87
N SER A 587 -18.74 11.92 11.01
CA SER A 587 -19.87 12.21 10.12
C SER A 587 -19.43 13.07 8.93
N ILE A 588 -20.28 13.19 7.91
CA ILE A 588 -20.01 14.07 6.76
C ILE A 588 -19.79 15.51 7.21
N ALA A 589 -20.61 16.03 8.12
CA ALA A 589 -20.49 17.40 8.62
C ALA A 589 -19.09 17.76 9.14
N LYS A 590 -18.36 16.77 9.70
CA LYS A 590 -16.99 16.95 10.21
C LYS A 590 -15.92 16.84 9.12
N TYR A 591 -16.17 16.04 8.09
CA TYR A 591 -15.14 15.63 7.12
C TYR A 591 -15.39 16.11 5.69
N ALA A 592 -16.48 16.84 5.39
CA ALA A 592 -16.85 17.24 4.03
C ALA A 592 -15.69 17.88 3.25
N GLY A 593 -15.02 18.90 3.82
CA GLY A 593 -13.88 19.54 3.15
C GLY A 593 -12.68 18.60 2.92
N GLN A 594 -12.42 17.68 3.86
CA GLN A 594 -11.35 16.69 3.71
C GLN A 594 -11.69 15.64 2.65
N LEU A 595 -12.94 15.19 2.59
CA LEU A 595 -13.44 14.27 1.59
C LEU A 595 -13.38 14.90 0.20
N ALA A 596 -13.81 16.16 0.07
CA ALA A 596 -13.72 16.92 -1.19
C ALA A 596 -12.28 16.98 -1.71
N LEU A 597 -11.32 17.46 -0.88
CA LEU A 597 -9.92 17.58 -1.29
C LEU A 597 -9.30 16.22 -1.65
N LEU A 598 -9.59 15.19 -0.86
CA LEU A 598 -9.09 13.84 -1.10
C LEU A 598 -9.62 13.26 -2.40
N SER A 599 -10.93 13.36 -2.62
CA SER A 599 -11.60 12.81 -3.80
C SER A 599 -11.25 13.60 -5.06
N ALA A 600 -11.09 14.93 -4.98
CA ALA A 600 -10.54 15.74 -6.06
C ALA A 600 -9.17 15.24 -6.50
N ALA A 601 -8.24 15.06 -5.54
CA ALA A 601 -6.91 14.54 -5.85
C ALA A 601 -6.95 13.09 -6.39
N LEU A 602 -7.89 12.26 -5.93
CA LEU A 602 -8.07 10.90 -6.46
C LEU A 602 -8.59 10.92 -7.90
N GLU A 603 -9.59 11.74 -8.20
CA GLU A 603 -10.13 11.88 -9.57
C GLU A 603 -9.10 12.47 -10.52
N GLU A 604 -8.33 13.45 -10.08
CA GLU A 604 -7.29 14.06 -10.90
C GLU A 604 -6.17 13.06 -11.22
N VAL A 605 -5.60 12.41 -10.19
CA VAL A 605 -4.47 11.50 -10.34
C VAL A 605 -4.86 10.19 -11.03
N HIS A 606 -6.07 9.68 -10.80
CA HIS A 606 -6.51 8.41 -11.39
C HIS A 606 -7.35 8.57 -12.65
N GLY A 607 -7.95 9.74 -12.88
CA GLY A 607 -8.72 10.06 -14.08
C GLY A 607 -7.86 10.50 -15.26
N SER A 608 -6.58 10.80 -15.07
CA SER A 608 -5.67 11.26 -16.16
C SER A 608 -5.43 10.21 -17.27
N GLY A 609 -5.69 8.93 -17.00
CA GLY A 609 -5.54 7.84 -17.97
C GLY A 609 -4.09 7.37 -18.19
N ASP A 610 -3.13 7.87 -17.43
CA ASP A 610 -1.69 7.60 -17.66
C ASP A 610 -1.19 6.30 -17.02
N ARG A 611 -1.96 5.72 -16.12
CA ARG A 611 -1.61 4.46 -15.45
C ARG A 611 -1.69 3.31 -16.43
N VAL A 612 -0.76 2.36 -16.27
CA VAL A 612 -0.82 1.10 -17.01
C VAL A 612 -2.13 0.38 -16.71
N SER A 613 -2.90 0.10 -17.75
CA SER A 613 -4.19 -0.58 -17.66
C SER A 613 -4.07 -2.10 -17.85
N LEU A 614 -5.12 -2.85 -17.49
CA LEU A 614 -5.22 -4.27 -17.82
C LEU A 614 -5.32 -4.50 -19.33
N TRP A 615 -5.88 -3.56 -20.07
CA TRP A 615 -5.86 -3.55 -21.54
C TRP A 615 -4.44 -3.60 -22.08
N GLU A 616 -3.54 -2.73 -21.60
CA GLU A 616 -2.15 -2.72 -22.05
C GLU A 616 -1.42 -4.01 -21.71
N VAL A 617 -1.59 -4.52 -20.49
CA VAL A 617 -0.97 -5.78 -20.07
C VAL A 617 -1.47 -6.94 -20.94
N ALA A 618 -2.76 -6.99 -21.24
CA ALA A 618 -3.34 -8.02 -22.10
C ALA A 618 -2.87 -7.89 -23.56
N CYS A 619 -2.76 -6.67 -24.08
CA CYS A 619 -2.17 -6.39 -25.39
C CYS A 619 -0.71 -6.85 -25.47
N TRP A 620 0.10 -6.63 -24.43
CA TRP A 620 1.49 -7.10 -24.42
C TRP A 620 1.59 -8.63 -24.45
N HIS A 621 0.72 -9.34 -23.73
CA HIS A 621 0.61 -10.79 -23.84
C HIS A 621 0.21 -11.22 -25.24
N ALA A 622 -0.84 -10.62 -25.79
CA ALA A 622 -1.36 -10.96 -27.11
C ALA A 622 -0.31 -10.71 -28.20
N ALA A 623 0.24 -9.50 -28.28
CA ALA A 623 1.23 -9.10 -29.28
C ALA A 623 2.49 -9.97 -29.27
N ALA A 624 2.95 -10.36 -28.08
CA ALA A 624 4.16 -11.14 -27.93
C ALA A 624 3.95 -12.63 -28.24
N ARG A 625 2.72 -13.15 -28.11
CA ARG A 625 2.46 -14.60 -28.04
C ARG A 625 1.53 -15.12 -29.14
N THR A 626 0.82 -14.28 -29.87
CA THR A 626 0.03 -14.68 -31.05
C THR A 626 0.18 -13.66 -32.18
N ASP A 627 -0.12 -14.11 -33.39
CA ASP A 627 -0.19 -13.26 -34.58
C ASP A 627 -1.64 -12.89 -34.94
N GLU A 628 -2.63 -13.40 -34.18
CA GLU A 628 -4.06 -13.17 -34.41
C GLU A 628 -4.75 -12.77 -33.10
N VAL A 629 -5.23 -11.52 -33.03
CA VAL A 629 -5.86 -10.93 -31.85
C VAL A 629 -7.25 -10.43 -32.17
N VAL A 630 -8.22 -10.79 -31.33
CA VAL A 630 -9.59 -10.30 -31.39
C VAL A 630 -9.80 -9.26 -30.32
N VAL A 631 -10.53 -8.22 -30.66
CA VAL A 631 -10.92 -7.18 -29.71
C VAL A 631 -12.42 -6.98 -29.80
N ARG A 632 -13.10 -7.15 -28.66
CA ARG A 632 -14.44 -6.58 -28.46
C ARG A 632 -14.26 -5.10 -28.08
N CYS A 633 -14.78 -4.22 -28.91
CA CYS A 633 -14.74 -2.78 -28.72
C CYS A 633 -15.79 -2.33 -27.71
N ALA A 634 -15.61 -1.13 -27.15
CA ALA A 634 -16.52 -0.56 -26.16
C ALA A 634 -17.95 -0.32 -26.70
N ASP A 635 -18.12 -0.18 -28.02
CA ASP A 635 -19.42 -0.08 -28.68
C ASP A 635 -20.09 -1.44 -28.96
N GLY A 636 -19.45 -2.54 -28.54
CA GLY A 636 -19.92 -3.91 -28.74
C GLY A 636 -19.52 -4.53 -30.08
N SER A 637 -18.90 -3.77 -31.00
CA SER A 637 -18.35 -4.34 -32.23
C SER A 637 -17.15 -5.26 -31.94
N VAL A 638 -16.88 -6.21 -32.82
CA VAL A 638 -15.75 -7.13 -32.68
C VAL A 638 -14.85 -7.02 -33.90
N VAL A 639 -13.57 -6.78 -33.68
CA VAL A 639 -12.56 -6.57 -34.73
C VAL A 639 -11.37 -7.49 -34.54
N GLY A 640 -10.66 -7.78 -35.63
CA GLY A 640 -9.47 -8.63 -35.64
C GLY A 640 -8.22 -7.89 -36.09
N TYR A 641 -7.11 -8.20 -35.45
CA TYR A 641 -5.77 -7.73 -35.76
C TYR A 641 -4.89 -8.91 -36.13
N VAL A 642 -4.21 -8.84 -37.26
CA VAL A 642 -3.26 -9.85 -37.71
C VAL A 642 -1.89 -9.21 -37.90
N ARG A 643 -0.91 -9.79 -37.24
CA ARG A 643 0.47 -9.30 -37.30
C ARG A 643 1.09 -9.65 -38.65
N SER A 644 1.61 -8.64 -39.35
CA SER A 644 2.39 -8.86 -40.58
C SER A 644 3.76 -9.48 -40.27
N PRO A 645 4.34 -10.32 -41.15
CA PRO A 645 5.71 -10.82 -40.98
C PRO A 645 6.76 -9.72 -40.81
N ASP A 646 6.54 -8.55 -41.41
CA ASP A 646 7.44 -7.39 -41.34
C ASP A 646 7.17 -6.48 -40.12
N GLU A 647 6.08 -6.73 -39.39
CA GLU A 647 5.70 -5.96 -38.19
C GLU A 647 6.40 -6.57 -36.97
N ASP A 648 7.25 -5.80 -36.29
CA ASP A 648 7.87 -6.26 -35.05
C ASP A 648 6.86 -6.31 -33.88
N THR A 649 7.22 -7.01 -32.79
CA THR A 649 6.34 -7.19 -31.64
C THR A 649 5.97 -5.86 -30.97
N THR A 650 6.86 -4.87 -30.99
CA THR A 650 6.64 -3.56 -30.37
C THR A 650 5.67 -2.73 -31.21
N ALA A 651 5.83 -2.74 -32.53
CA ALA A 651 4.93 -2.11 -33.48
C ALA A 651 3.52 -2.71 -33.38
N PHE A 652 3.40 -4.04 -33.37
CA PHE A 652 2.12 -4.72 -33.22
C PHE A 652 1.47 -4.45 -31.87
N ALA A 653 2.25 -4.47 -30.78
CA ALA A 653 1.76 -4.10 -29.45
C ALA A 653 1.24 -2.65 -29.41
N HIS A 654 1.95 -1.72 -30.05
CA HIS A 654 1.52 -0.32 -30.14
C HIS A 654 0.25 -0.18 -30.98
N ARG A 655 0.13 -0.89 -32.11
CA ARG A 655 -1.08 -0.90 -32.94
C ARG A 655 -2.30 -1.38 -32.16
N LEU A 656 -2.15 -2.47 -31.42
CA LEU A 656 -3.18 -2.99 -30.52
C LEU A 656 -3.54 -2.00 -29.41
N THR A 657 -2.56 -1.54 -28.62
CA THR A 657 -2.85 -0.68 -27.47
C THR A 657 -3.49 0.65 -27.87
N THR A 658 -3.18 1.16 -29.07
CA THR A 658 -3.76 2.38 -29.65
C THR A 658 -4.98 2.15 -30.53
N ARG A 659 -5.40 0.90 -30.73
CA ARG A 659 -6.60 0.49 -31.50
C ARG A 659 -6.59 0.98 -32.95
N ARG A 660 -5.43 0.98 -33.58
CA ARG A 660 -5.26 1.53 -34.94
C ARG A 660 -5.36 0.43 -35.98
N GLU A 661 -6.08 0.69 -37.07
CA GLU A 661 -6.06 -0.14 -38.28
C GLU A 661 -6.39 -1.63 -38.01
N PRO A 662 -7.61 -1.95 -37.57
CA PRO A 662 -8.06 -3.34 -37.52
C PRO A 662 -8.10 -3.92 -38.94
N ASP A 663 -7.73 -5.20 -39.07
CA ASP A 663 -7.59 -5.88 -40.36
C ASP A 663 -8.92 -6.46 -40.87
N ARG A 664 -9.87 -6.73 -39.96
CA ARG A 664 -11.14 -7.39 -40.27
C ARG A 664 -12.20 -7.19 -39.18
N VAL A 665 -13.46 -7.37 -39.54
CA VAL A 665 -14.61 -7.46 -38.62
C VAL A 665 -14.87 -8.92 -38.27
N TRP A 666 -15.13 -9.20 -37.00
CA TRP A 666 -15.42 -10.53 -36.43
C TRP A 666 -16.69 -10.50 -35.59
N ASP A 667 -16.98 -11.63 -34.94
CA ASP A 667 -18.03 -11.79 -33.95
C ASP A 667 -17.47 -12.43 -32.65
N THR A 668 -18.34 -12.62 -31.67
CA THR A 668 -18.01 -13.26 -30.39
C THR A 668 -17.64 -14.73 -30.53
N ASP A 669 -18.00 -15.42 -31.63
CA ASP A 669 -17.67 -16.82 -31.84
C ASP A 669 -16.16 -17.03 -32.02
N ALA A 670 -15.43 -15.96 -32.35
CA ALA A 670 -13.99 -16.00 -32.38
C ALA A 670 -13.33 -16.42 -31.05
N ALA A 671 -14.03 -16.27 -29.91
CA ALA A 671 -13.58 -16.70 -28.59
C ALA A 671 -13.42 -18.23 -28.48
N HIS A 672 -14.16 -19.03 -29.25
CA HIS A 672 -14.09 -20.50 -29.24
C HIS A 672 -12.72 -21.06 -29.62
N ARG A 673 -11.87 -20.25 -30.27
CA ARG A 673 -10.51 -20.62 -30.68
C ARG A 673 -9.43 -19.88 -29.89
N ALA A 674 -9.81 -19.06 -28.92
CA ALA A 674 -8.87 -18.27 -28.13
C ALA A 674 -8.28 -19.11 -26.99
N ASP A 675 -6.95 -19.19 -26.93
CA ASP A 675 -6.22 -19.83 -25.82
C ASP A 675 -6.07 -18.88 -24.63
N PHE A 676 -6.21 -17.57 -24.89
CA PHE A 676 -6.15 -16.51 -23.91
C PHE A 676 -7.33 -15.56 -24.10
N VAL A 677 -8.10 -15.36 -23.03
CA VAL A 677 -9.24 -14.45 -23.02
C VAL A 677 -9.08 -13.47 -21.86
N ALA A 678 -9.19 -12.18 -22.13
CA ALA A 678 -9.17 -11.13 -21.12
C ALA A 678 -10.33 -10.17 -21.33
N VAL A 679 -11.34 -10.23 -20.45
CA VAL A 679 -12.62 -9.51 -20.64
C VAL A 679 -13.15 -8.92 -19.34
N LEU A 680 -14.07 -7.95 -19.42
CA LEU A 680 -14.84 -7.52 -18.24
C LEU A 680 -15.87 -8.58 -17.86
N SER A 681 -16.76 -8.90 -18.80
CA SER A 681 -17.77 -9.94 -18.63
C SER A 681 -17.61 -11.04 -19.69
N ALA A 682 -17.86 -12.28 -19.26
CA ALA A 682 -17.91 -13.45 -20.13
C ALA A 682 -19.30 -13.64 -20.79
N ASP A 683 -20.22 -12.68 -20.65
CA ASP A 683 -21.54 -12.73 -21.28
C ASP A 683 -21.41 -12.95 -22.79
N ASN A 684 -22.15 -13.94 -23.29
CA ASN A 684 -22.17 -14.36 -24.70
C ASN A 684 -20.80 -14.76 -25.28
N LEU A 685 -19.85 -15.17 -24.42
CA LEU A 685 -18.57 -15.71 -24.85
C LEU A 685 -18.47 -17.19 -24.49
N THR A 686 -17.87 -17.96 -25.39
CA THR A 686 -17.59 -19.38 -25.17
C THR A 686 -16.11 -19.61 -25.47
N PRO A 687 -15.23 -19.41 -24.48
CA PRO A 687 -13.79 -19.64 -24.65
C PRO A 687 -13.48 -21.09 -25.03
N ALA A 688 -12.30 -21.33 -25.59
CA ALA A 688 -11.84 -22.70 -25.84
C ALA A 688 -11.67 -23.46 -24.51
N PRO A 689 -12.01 -24.76 -24.44
CA PRO A 689 -11.66 -25.59 -23.29
C PRO A 689 -10.15 -25.56 -23.02
N GLY A 690 -9.78 -25.39 -21.75
CA GLY A 690 -8.39 -25.20 -21.30
C GLY A 690 -7.83 -23.80 -21.50
N ALA A 691 -8.61 -22.84 -22.04
CA ALA A 691 -8.16 -21.46 -22.20
C ALA A 691 -7.81 -20.83 -20.84
N THR A 692 -6.80 -19.98 -20.86
CA THR A 692 -6.50 -19.10 -19.71
C THR A 692 -7.37 -17.87 -19.80
N VAL A 693 -8.24 -17.67 -18.80
CA VAL A 693 -9.26 -16.61 -18.85
C VAL A 693 -9.12 -15.66 -17.66
N TYR A 694 -8.90 -14.38 -17.95
CA TYR A 694 -9.20 -13.30 -17.03
C TYR A 694 -10.59 -12.76 -17.36
N ALA A 695 -11.49 -12.79 -16.39
CA ALA A 695 -12.78 -12.11 -16.44
C ALA A 695 -12.99 -11.36 -15.13
N LEU A 696 -13.38 -10.08 -15.19
CA LEU A 696 -13.76 -9.34 -13.97
C LEU A 696 -15.01 -9.97 -13.34
N HIS A 697 -15.99 -10.34 -14.17
CA HIS A 697 -17.21 -11.03 -13.78
C HIS A 697 -17.24 -12.46 -14.37
N PRO A 698 -16.61 -13.46 -13.71
CA PRO A 698 -16.45 -14.80 -14.26
C PRO A 698 -17.69 -15.70 -14.10
N ARG A 699 -18.85 -15.17 -13.66
CA ARG A 699 -20.01 -15.96 -13.18
C ARG A 699 -20.58 -16.95 -14.21
N LEU A 700 -20.30 -16.77 -15.50
CA LEU A 700 -20.77 -17.62 -16.59
C LEU A 700 -19.72 -18.63 -17.09
N LEU A 701 -18.52 -18.67 -16.50
CA LEU A 701 -17.47 -19.59 -16.90
C LEU A 701 -17.40 -20.78 -15.93
N ASP A 702 -17.32 -21.99 -16.50
CA ASP A 702 -17.07 -23.20 -15.72
C ASP A 702 -15.57 -23.28 -15.36
N PRO A 703 -15.19 -23.25 -14.07
CA PRO A 703 -13.79 -23.38 -13.65
C PRO A 703 -13.19 -24.77 -13.90
N SER A 704 -14.00 -25.78 -14.22
CA SER A 704 -13.51 -27.11 -14.61
C SER A 704 -13.05 -27.16 -16.07
N ASP A 705 -13.63 -26.31 -16.92
CA ASP A 705 -13.28 -26.21 -18.34
C ASP A 705 -12.21 -25.15 -18.62
N HIS A 706 -12.01 -24.19 -17.71
CA HIS A 706 -11.15 -23.02 -17.95
C HIS A 706 -10.15 -22.78 -16.83
N ASN A 707 -8.94 -22.34 -17.21
CA ASN A 707 -7.96 -21.85 -16.25
C ASN A 707 -8.25 -20.38 -15.91
N LEU A 708 -9.14 -20.16 -14.93
CA LEU A 708 -9.51 -18.82 -14.48
C LEU A 708 -8.39 -18.16 -13.68
N ILE A 709 -7.97 -16.97 -14.10
CA ILE A 709 -6.89 -16.22 -13.48
C ILE A 709 -7.37 -14.86 -12.95
N ALA A 710 -6.76 -14.42 -11.85
CA ALA A 710 -6.96 -13.06 -11.32
C ALA A 710 -6.00 -12.06 -11.98
N ALA A 711 -6.32 -10.76 -11.91
CA ALA A 711 -5.49 -9.70 -12.50
C ALA A 711 -3.98 -9.78 -12.15
N PRO A 712 -3.54 -10.06 -10.90
CA PRO A 712 -2.11 -10.21 -10.60
C PRO A 712 -1.40 -11.33 -11.37
N ALA A 713 -2.14 -12.36 -11.79
CA ALA A 713 -1.60 -13.47 -12.56
C ALA A 713 -1.33 -13.10 -14.02
N LEU A 714 -1.78 -11.94 -14.50
CA LEU A 714 -1.33 -11.38 -15.79
C LEU A 714 0.11 -10.86 -15.71
N LEU A 715 0.53 -10.35 -14.55
CA LEU A 715 1.90 -9.86 -14.34
C LEU A 715 2.84 -10.93 -13.80
N SER A 716 2.34 -11.90 -13.03
CA SER A 716 3.18 -12.91 -12.37
C SER A 716 4.11 -13.69 -13.33
N PRO A 717 3.67 -14.16 -14.51
CA PRO A 717 4.54 -14.84 -15.49
C PRO A 717 5.67 -13.96 -16.04
N LEU A 718 5.53 -12.63 -15.94
CA LEU A 718 6.54 -11.65 -16.35
C LEU A 718 7.53 -11.32 -15.22
N THR A 719 7.56 -12.11 -14.14
CA THR A 719 8.55 -11.95 -13.08
C THR A 719 9.92 -12.43 -13.57
N PRO A 720 11.03 -11.74 -13.27
CA PRO A 720 12.36 -12.22 -13.62
C PRO A 720 12.59 -13.64 -13.07
N ASP A 721 13.11 -14.54 -13.90
CA ASP A 721 13.52 -15.86 -13.41
C ASP A 721 14.81 -15.72 -12.59
N ALA A 722 14.69 -15.88 -11.28
CA ALA A 722 15.86 -15.88 -10.38
C ALA A 722 16.73 -17.14 -10.55
N ARG A 723 16.18 -18.25 -11.09
CA ARG A 723 16.91 -19.53 -11.26
C ARG A 723 17.79 -19.57 -12.50
N ALA A 724 17.47 -18.81 -13.54
CA ALA A 724 18.32 -18.66 -14.73
C ALA A 724 19.75 -18.19 -14.40
N ARG A 725 19.97 -17.62 -13.19
CA ARG A 725 21.27 -17.19 -12.68
C ARG A 725 22.03 -18.26 -11.90
N LEU A 726 21.37 -19.32 -11.43
CA LEU A 726 21.99 -20.38 -10.61
C LEU A 726 22.67 -21.45 -11.47
N THR A 727 22.42 -21.48 -12.77
CA THR A 727 23.02 -22.43 -13.73
C THR A 727 24.35 -21.96 -14.33
N THR A 728 24.84 -20.77 -13.95
CA THR A 728 26.18 -20.30 -14.31
C THR A 728 26.98 -20.04 -13.04
N ARG A 729 27.58 -21.09 -12.51
CA ARG A 729 28.77 -21.03 -11.66
C ARG A 729 29.72 -22.14 -12.04
#